data_AF-A0A9W8YUV0-F1
#
_entry.id   AF-A0A9W8YUV0-F1
#
_cell.length_a   1.000
_cell.length_b   1.000
_cell.length_c   1.000
_cell.angle_alpha   90.00
_cell.angle_beta   90.00
_cell.angle_gamma   90.00
#
_symmetry.space_group_name_H-M   'P 1'
#
loop_
_entity.id
_entity.type
_entity.pdbx_description
1 polymer ?
#
loop_
_entity_poly.entity_id
_entity_poly.type
_entity_poly.pdbx_seq_one_letter_code
_entity_poly.pdbx_strand_id
1 'polypeptide(L)'
;MAYGFDSSLLNCTTTARYFTSLANRIQPSLESSGSRKTVITVTTATALVSSIWCWKRMATSSKKIAKFSSQAESSLFQSYRYDPKLTDPELLRDNSEIRSFTTSRFTYSGVRVFYKPHSRIDELPRDPAPLPLLVFVHGLGGSVAQFHPLLVSLTHNSSCLAVDLPGCGVSELAPTSWDAYTNEALVELLEIIVDGYRDKEAGQGVVLIGHSMGCALSARLAAPGSNQLAEHVVGLVAICPPAGPPTEKEVNLFRKLLWIPGPVFDLWRAWDARGGTESASVKRFVGADADIESKRLQLRFNRQSRTPTWRRMASGALPVYENGVAKGGLAGQDVWASLNIPVFLIGGGKDHLTTASQLEKVAGYLGSKIPLAHMGETSTQQAIVDAAAPVDTTLLATPQPAEDIRSIHEDDFHKEKRHGPDSDDDAHEDPTTPQEQSVVGLPPQPLHPEKVVKTLIVPRGTHAMIYTQDCSHILASVIADFLANHVTGRLSRSWQLQFLNKEGKWELKNLAKWQGVEPVSKSIAGVFRAMKTMREVDDNHSPKKVVEKWGKIIKDIIDISKDTPIYDPAGLERAGIRYHKFPTVSKIPPTDDEVDRFVILVDRLRKEQETRAIEEHWEEGEHAVGVHCHYGYNRTGYFIACYLVERCGFGVQQAIDAFAKARPKGIRHSHFKDQLFLRYSELRTQGGAA
;
A
#
# COMPACT_ATOMS: atom_id res chain seq x y z
N MET A 1 -41.23 -18.35 38.88
CA MET A 1 -42.51 -18.15 38.16
C MET A 1 -42.19 -17.60 36.78
N ALA A 2 -42.60 -18.34 35.75
CA ALA A 2 -42.33 -18.09 34.34
C ALA A 2 -43.25 -17.01 33.75
N TYR A 3 -42.77 -16.33 32.69
CA TYR A 3 -43.43 -15.81 31.47
C TYR A 3 -42.37 -14.88 30.83
N GLY A 4 -41.76 -15.11 29.67
CA GLY A 4 -42.26 -15.71 28.43
C GLY A 4 -42.58 -14.58 27.44
N PHE A 5 -41.57 -13.98 26.79
CA PHE A 5 -41.79 -13.08 25.66
C PHE A 5 -41.86 -13.92 24.38
N ASP A 6 -43.09 -14.20 23.95
CA ASP A 6 -43.39 -14.88 22.71
C ASP A 6 -43.55 -13.88 21.56
N SER A 7 -43.02 -14.28 20.42
CA SER A 7 -43.09 -13.62 19.13
C SER A 7 -44.37 -14.05 18.40
N SER A 8 -45.21 -13.10 17.98
CA SER A 8 -46.16 -13.31 16.87
C SER A 8 -46.57 -11.96 16.26
N LEU A 9 -46.12 -11.64 15.04
CA LEU A 9 -46.85 -11.84 13.79
C LEU A 9 -48.21 -11.09 13.71
N LEU A 10 -48.19 -9.80 13.38
CA LEU A 10 -49.22 -9.27 12.48
C LEU A 10 -48.74 -9.49 11.03
N ASN A 11 -49.24 -10.61 10.52
CA ASN A 11 -48.98 -11.20 9.23
C ASN A 11 -49.20 -10.23 8.04
N CYS A 12 -48.15 -10.05 7.23
CA CYS A 12 -48.17 -9.40 5.91
C CYS A 12 -49.15 -10.09 4.92
N THR A 13 -49.58 -11.32 5.24
CA THR A 13 -50.54 -12.11 4.46
C THR A 13 -51.99 -11.63 4.58
N THR A 14 -52.39 -10.95 5.65
CA THR A 14 -53.79 -10.45 5.80
C THR A 14 -54.04 -9.21 4.93
N THR A 15 -53.04 -8.33 4.82
CA THR A 15 -53.08 -7.15 3.94
C THR A 15 -52.99 -7.57 2.47
N ALA A 16 -52.14 -8.55 2.15
CA ALA A 16 -52.06 -9.12 0.80
C ALA A 16 -53.38 -9.75 0.35
N ARG A 17 -54.05 -10.55 1.21
CA ARG A 17 -55.36 -11.15 0.89
C ARG A 17 -56.45 -10.11 0.66
N TYR A 18 -56.39 -8.96 1.34
CA TYR A 18 -57.35 -7.86 1.14
C TYR A 18 -57.17 -7.19 -0.23
N PHE A 19 -55.91 -6.99 -0.67
CA PHE A 19 -55.60 -6.46 -1.99
C PHE A 19 -55.91 -7.43 -3.14
N THR A 20 -55.66 -8.74 -2.95
CA THR A 20 -56.01 -9.77 -3.95
C THR A 20 -57.53 -9.95 -4.08
N SER A 21 -58.28 -9.86 -2.97
CA SER A 21 -59.75 -9.88 -2.96
C SER A 21 -60.37 -8.66 -3.67
N LEU A 22 -59.77 -7.47 -3.47
CA LEU A 22 -60.18 -6.25 -4.14
C LEU A 22 -59.86 -6.27 -5.64
N ALA A 23 -58.68 -6.79 -6.02
CA ALA A 23 -58.29 -6.97 -7.42
C ALA A 23 -59.21 -7.94 -8.16
N ASN A 24 -59.57 -9.07 -7.54
CA ASN A 24 -60.47 -10.07 -8.13
C ASN A 24 -61.92 -9.57 -8.25
N ARG A 25 -62.36 -8.62 -7.41
CA ARG A 25 -63.69 -7.96 -7.53
C ARG A 25 -63.76 -6.89 -8.62
N ILE A 26 -62.61 -6.34 -9.03
CA ILE A 26 -62.52 -5.29 -10.07
C ILE A 26 -62.32 -5.90 -11.47
N GLN A 27 -61.87 -7.16 -11.53
CA GLN A 27 -61.59 -7.89 -12.76
C GLN A 27 -62.77 -7.98 -13.76
N PRO A 28 -64.05 -8.12 -13.35
CA PRO A 28 -65.17 -8.15 -14.30
C PRO A 28 -65.48 -6.79 -14.96
N SER A 29 -65.00 -5.68 -14.41
CA SER A 29 -65.21 -4.33 -14.97
C SER A 29 -64.09 -3.87 -15.92
N LEU A 30 -63.09 -4.73 -16.18
CA LEU A 30 -61.91 -4.42 -16.99
C LEU A 30 -62.00 -4.88 -18.46
N GLU A 31 -63.12 -5.48 -18.88
CA GLU A 31 -63.29 -6.03 -20.23
C GLU A 31 -64.04 -5.10 -21.23
N SER A 32 -64.41 -3.87 -20.85
CA SER A 32 -64.96 -2.90 -21.81
C SER A 32 -63.90 -1.87 -22.26
N SER A 33 -63.79 -1.66 -23.58
CA SER A 33 -62.65 -0.98 -24.22
C SER A 33 -62.56 0.54 -23.99
N GLY A 34 -63.32 1.11 -23.06
CA GLY A 34 -63.30 2.54 -22.71
C GLY A 34 -62.38 2.94 -21.55
N SER A 35 -61.78 2.02 -20.79
CA SER A 35 -61.29 2.33 -19.43
C SER A 35 -59.76 2.31 -19.20
N ARG A 36 -58.91 2.23 -20.24
CA ARG A 36 -57.43 2.21 -20.01
C ARG A 36 -56.86 3.53 -19.48
N LYS A 37 -57.37 4.67 -19.95
CA LYS A 37 -56.90 5.99 -19.48
C LYS A 37 -57.35 6.27 -18.05
N THR A 38 -58.59 5.91 -17.71
CA THR A 38 -59.14 6.08 -16.36
C THR A 38 -58.42 5.21 -15.33
N VAL A 39 -58.09 3.96 -15.69
CA VAL A 39 -57.33 3.06 -14.79
C VAL A 39 -55.90 3.55 -14.56
N ILE A 40 -55.19 4.03 -15.59
CA ILE A 40 -53.83 4.60 -15.41
C ILE A 40 -53.86 5.87 -14.57
N THR A 41 -54.83 6.76 -14.78
CA THR A 41 -54.97 8.00 -13.99
C THR A 41 -55.33 7.71 -12.53
N VAL A 42 -56.20 6.74 -12.27
CA VAL A 42 -56.57 6.36 -10.90
C VAL A 42 -55.42 5.64 -10.18
N THR A 43 -54.64 4.80 -10.89
CA THR A 43 -53.50 4.07 -10.31
C THR A 43 -52.32 5.00 -10.01
N THR A 44 -52.07 5.97 -10.90
CA THR A 44 -51.04 7.01 -10.68
C THR A 44 -51.45 7.97 -9.57
N ALA A 45 -52.72 8.39 -9.50
CA ALA A 45 -53.24 9.24 -8.44
C ALA A 45 -53.20 8.56 -7.07
N THR A 46 -53.57 7.27 -7.00
CA THR A 46 -53.49 6.50 -5.74
C THR A 46 -52.03 6.30 -5.30
N ALA A 47 -51.10 6.00 -6.22
CA ALA A 47 -49.67 5.94 -5.90
C ALA A 47 -49.12 7.28 -5.39
N LEU A 48 -49.53 8.41 -5.98
CA LEU A 48 -49.13 9.74 -5.53
C LEU A 48 -49.69 10.08 -4.14
N VAL A 49 -50.96 9.75 -3.87
CA VAL A 49 -51.60 9.98 -2.57
C VAL A 49 -50.98 9.07 -1.49
N SER A 50 -50.67 7.81 -1.80
CA SER A 50 -49.95 6.92 -0.89
C SER A 50 -48.54 7.41 -0.61
N SER A 51 -47.85 7.97 -1.61
CA SER A 51 -46.51 8.57 -1.47
C SER A 51 -46.55 9.82 -0.60
N ILE A 52 -47.51 10.71 -0.83
CA ILE A 52 -47.71 11.95 -0.05
C ILE A 52 -48.13 11.62 1.40
N TRP A 53 -48.95 10.59 1.60
CA TRP A 53 -49.34 10.13 2.94
C TRP A 53 -48.18 9.50 3.70
N CYS A 54 -47.37 8.66 3.02
CA CYS A 54 -46.15 8.10 3.60
C CYS A 54 -45.13 9.21 3.93
N TRP A 55 -45.02 10.22 3.07
CA TRP A 55 -44.17 11.39 3.28
C TRP A 55 -44.65 12.26 4.45
N LYS A 56 -45.96 12.57 4.55
CA LYS A 56 -46.55 13.26 5.70
C LYS A 56 -46.37 12.48 7.00
N ARG A 57 -46.44 11.14 6.97
CA ARG A 57 -46.24 10.28 8.14
C ARG A 57 -44.77 10.20 8.58
N MET A 58 -43.83 10.20 7.64
CA MET A 58 -42.40 10.32 7.94
C MET A 58 -42.03 11.72 8.46
N ALA A 59 -42.67 12.77 7.92
CA ALA A 59 -42.48 14.15 8.37
C ALA A 59 -43.07 14.42 9.77
N THR A 60 -44.22 13.84 10.12
CA THR A 60 -44.80 13.94 11.47
C THR A 60 -44.04 13.10 12.50
N SER A 61 -43.45 11.96 12.10
CA SER A 61 -42.51 11.21 12.95
C SER A 61 -41.22 12.00 13.21
N SER A 62 -40.75 12.80 12.24
CA SER A 62 -39.60 13.69 12.44
C SER A 62 -39.89 14.85 13.40
N LYS A 63 -41.14 15.35 13.44
CA LYS A 63 -41.54 16.43 14.37
C LYS A 63 -41.72 15.97 15.82
N LYS A 64 -41.93 14.68 16.09
CA LYS A 64 -41.95 14.13 17.46
C LYS A 64 -40.57 13.79 18.03
N ILE A 65 -39.50 13.87 17.22
CA ILE A 65 -38.09 13.68 17.62
C ILE A 65 -37.35 15.02 17.52
N ALA A 66 -38.02 16.12 17.87
CA ALA A 66 -37.42 17.45 17.98
C ALA A 66 -37.41 17.88 19.45
N LYS A 67 -36.69 17.13 20.28
CA LYS A 67 -36.25 17.58 21.61
C LYS A 67 -35.06 16.73 22.06
N PHE A 68 -33.85 17.10 21.62
CA PHE A 68 -32.63 17.15 22.43
C PHE A 68 -31.45 17.62 21.56
N SER A 69 -30.56 18.39 22.18
CA SER A 69 -29.42 19.13 21.63
C SER A 69 -28.30 18.30 20.95
N SER A 70 -28.54 17.07 20.49
CA SER A 70 -27.48 16.14 20.02
C SER A 70 -27.28 16.09 18.49
N GLN A 71 -28.15 16.74 17.69
CA GLN A 71 -28.09 16.62 16.22
C GLN A 71 -27.01 17.48 15.56
N ALA A 72 -26.68 18.64 16.15
CA ALA A 72 -25.62 19.51 15.66
C ALA A 72 -24.22 18.95 16.00
N GLU A 73 -24.05 18.39 17.20
CA GLU A 73 -22.81 17.69 17.58
C GLU A 73 -22.63 16.40 16.77
N SER A 74 -23.70 15.62 16.55
CA SER A 74 -23.66 14.41 15.70
C SER A 74 -23.32 14.74 14.24
N SER A 75 -23.91 15.78 13.65
CA SER A 75 -23.60 16.18 12.26
C SER A 75 -22.19 16.76 12.13
N LEU A 76 -21.72 17.52 13.13
CA LEU A 76 -20.32 17.96 13.22
C LEU A 76 -19.40 16.75 13.35
N PHE A 77 -19.54 15.89 14.35
CA PHE A 77 -18.73 14.67 14.51
C PHE A 77 -18.73 13.76 13.28
N GLN A 78 -19.85 13.69 12.56
CA GLN A 78 -19.96 12.93 11.32
C GLN A 78 -19.24 13.61 10.15
N SER A 79 -19.25 14.95 10.07
CA SER A 79 -18.45 15.71 9.10
C SER A 79 -16.94 15.58 9.36
N TYR A 80 -16.51 15.60 10.63
CA TYR A 80 -15.11 15.40 11.05
C TYR A 80 -14.57 14.03 10.60
N ARG A 81 -15.39 12.97 10.64
CA ARG A 81 -14.96 11.60 10.27
C ARG A 81 -14.66 11.38 8.80
N TYR A 82 -15.12 12.26 7.92
CA TYR A 82 -14.99 12.07 6.47
C TYR A 82 -14.34 13.26 5.76
N ASP A 83 -13.98 14.34 6.47
CA ASP A 83 -13.23 15.45 5.89
C ASP A 83 -11.85 14.95 5.43
N PRO A 84 -11.50 15.09 4.14
CA PRO A 84 -10.22 14.63 3.63
C PRO A 84 -9.01 15.35 4.24
N LYS A 85 -9.15 16.60 4.72
CA LYS A 85 -8.05 17.33 5.40
C LYS A 85 -7.82 16.80 6.82
N LEU A 86 -8.89 16.47 7.53
CA LEU A 86 -8.80 16.00 8.93
C LEU A 86 -8.43 14.52 9.03
N THR A 87 -8.76 13.75 7.99
CA THR A 87 -8.44 12.31 7.91
C THR A 87 -7.20 12.01 7.07
N ASP A 88 -6.47 13.05 6.63
CA ASP A 88 -5.26 12.90 5.83
C ASP A 88 -4.15 12.24 6.68
N PRO A 89 -3.51 11.15 6.20
CA PRO A 89 -2.41 10.53 6.91
C PRO A 89 -1.24 11.50 7.14
N GLU A 90 -0.55 11.38 8.28
CA GLU A 90 0.56 12.28 8.65
C GLU A 90 1.62 12.38 7.57
N LEU A 91 2.02 11.23 6.98
CA LEU A 91 2.96 11.20 5.86
C LEU A 91 2.54 12.13 4.71
N LEU A 92 1.25 12.13 4.36
CA LEU A 92 0.75 12.96 3.27
C LEU A 92 0.69 14.42 3.70
N ARG A 93 0.14 14.71 4.87
CA ARG A 93 0.00 16.07 5.39
C ARG A 93 1.35 16.79 5.53
N ASP A 94 2.37 16.06 5.97
CA ASP A 94 3.70 16.62 6.26
C ASP A 94 4.58 16.77 5.00
N ASN A 95 4.19 16.15 3.88
CA ASN A 95 4.96 16.14 2.62
C ASN A 95 4.09 16.53 1.40
N SER A 96 3.02 17.28 1.62
CA SER A 96 2.18 17.79 0.53
C SER A 96 2.12 19.31 0.54
N GLU A 97 2.06 19.87 -0.66
CA GLU A 97 1.76 21.28 -0.88
C GLU A 97 0.53 21.43 -1.79
N ILE A 98 -0.17 22.56 -1.65
CA ILE A 98 -1.28 22.93 -2.54
C ILE A 98 -0.77 24.06 -3.43
N ARG A 99 -0.76 23.83 -4.74
CA ARG A 99 -0.22 24.79 -5.72
C ARG A 99 -1.18 25.00 -6.88
N SER A 100 -1.01 26.15 -7.54
CA SER A 100 -1.70 26.43 -8.79
C SER A 100 -0.84 26.01 -9.98
N PHE A 101 -1.48 25.42 -10.99
CA PHE A 101 -0.85 25.02 -12.25
C PHE A 101 -1.67 25.57 -13.41
N THR A 102 -0.99 26.15 -14.39
CA THR A 102 -1.59 26.64 -15.63
C THR A 102 -1.11 25.78 -16.79
N THR A 103 -2.05 25.14 -17.47
CA THR A 103 -1.83 24.43 -18.72
C THR A 103 -2.13 25.34 -19.90
N SER A 104 -1.99 24.86 -21.14
CA SER A 104 -2.31 25.64 -22.34
C SER A 104 -3.77 26.14 -22.38
N ARG A 105 -4.68 25.45 -21.68
CA ARG A 105 -6.13 25.74 -21.74
C ARG A 105 -6.75 26.15 -20.42
N PHE A 106 -6.19 25.71 -19.28
CA PHE A 106 -6.84 25.82 -17.99
C PHE A 106 -5.87 26.21 -16.87
N THR A 107 -6.37 26.96 -15.90
CA THR A 107 -5.67 27.20 -14.63
C THR A 107 -6.39 26.44 -13.53
N TYR A 108 -5.65 25.54 -12.90
CA TYR A 108 -6.06 24.79 -11.72
C TYR A 108 -5.50 25.52 -10.49
N SER A 109 -6.37 26.11 -9.66
CA SER A 109 -5.95 27.05 -8.58
C SER A 109 -5.38 26.38 -7.33
N GLY A 110 -5.74 25.12 -7.07
CA GLY A 110 -5.35 24.43 -5.84
C GLY A 110 -5.27 22.92 -6.00
N VAL A 111 -4.19 22.43 -6.60
CA VAL A 111 -3.91 21.00 -6.76
C VAL A 111 -2.96 20.57 -5.64
N ARG A 112 -3.31 19.52 -4.87
CA ARG A 112 -2.39 18.89 -3.92
C ARG A 112 -1.34 18.08 -4.68
N VAL A 113 -0.09 18.37 -4.41
CA VAL A 113 1.06 17.58 -4.81
C VAL A 113 1.77 17.06 -3.56
N PHE A 114 1.80 15.75 -3.40
CA PHE A 114 2.65 15.07 -2.45
C PHE A 114 4.02 14.86 -3.09
N TYR A 115 5.09 15.31 -2.43
CA TYR A 115 6.44 15.04 -2.84
C TYR A 115 7.29 14.70 -1.62
N LYS A 116 7.85 13.49 -1.60
CA LYS A 116 8.80 13.06 -0.57
C LYS A 116 10.10 12.63 -1.24
N PRO A 117 11.18 13.42 -1.09
CA PRO A 117 12.48 13.02 -1.61
C PRO A 117 12.99 11.78 -0.88
N HIS A 118 13.76 10.94 -1.58
CA HIS A 118 14.45 9.84 -0.95
C HIS A 118 15.46 10.37 0.07
N SER A 119 15.38 9.90 1.31
CA SER A 119 16.12 10.45 2.47
C SER A 119 17.64 10.47 2.34
N ARG A 120 18.19 9.67 1.42
CA ARG A 120 19.63 9.51 1.18
C ARG A 120 19.97 9.72 -0.30
N ILE A 121 19.16 10.47 -1.05
CA ILE A 121 19.34 10.61 -2.51
C ILE A 121 20.68 11.21 -2.89
N ASP A 122 21.20 12.15 -2.09
CA ASP A 122 22.48 12.81 -2.33
C ASP A 122 23.69 11.89 -2.12
N GLU A 123 23.51 10.77 -1.42
CA GLU A 123 24.53 9.76 -1.15
C GLU A 123 24.47 8.59 -2.14
N LEU A 124 23.53 8.61 -3.08
CA LEU A 124 23.39 7.59 -4.11
C LEU A 124 24.00 8.07 -5.44
N PRO A 125 24.44 7.15 -6.31
CA PRO A 125 25.06 7.49 -7.58
C PRO A 125 24.13 8.33 -8.47
N ARG A 126 24.67 9.41 -9.03
CA ARG A 126 23.95 10.34 -9.95
C ARG A 126 24.39 10.23 -11.41
N ASP A 127 25.41 9.42 -11.72
CA ASP A 127 25.87 9.17 -13.09
C ASP A 127 25.32 7.83 -13.59
N PRO A 128 24.72 7.72 -14.79
CA PRO A 128 24.47 8.80 -15.75
C PRO A 128 23.30 9.72 -15.38
N ALA A 129 22.41 9.29 -14.46
CA ALA A 129 21.32 10.10 -13.93
C ALA A 129 20.99 9.69 -12.47
N PRO A 130 20.30 10.54 -11.69
CA PRO A 130 19.78 10.19 -10.36
C PRO A 130 18.71 9.10 -10.43
N LEU A 131 18.37 8.49 -9.28
CA LEU A 131 17.29 7.49 -9.21
C LEU A 131 15.99 7.98 -9.88
N PRO A 132 15.29 7.12 -10.65
CA PRO A 132 14.03 7.49 -11.27
C PRO A 132 12.97 7.95 -10.26
N LEU A 133 12.24 9.02 -10.57
CA LEU A 133 11.13 9.52 -9.76
C LEU A 133 9.92 8.58 -9.89
N LEU A 134 9.37 8.11 -8.76
CA LEU A 134 8.16 7.28 -8.76
C LEU A 134 6.92 8.18 -8.69
N VAL A 135 6.06 8.13 -9.70
CA VAL A 135 4.89 9.00 -9.84
C VAL A 135 3.60 8.20 -9.72
N PHE A 136 2.79 8.50 -8.70
CA PHE A 136 1.55 7.78 -8.41
C PHE A 136 0.33 8.55 -8.93
N VAL A 137 -0.49 7.90 -9.77
CA VAL A 137 -1.66 8.51 -10.41
C VAL A 137 -2.91 7.71 -10.06
N HIS A 138 -3.83 8.35 -9.33
CA HIS A 138 -5.03 7.67 -8.82
C HIS A 138 -6.15 7.61 -9.88
N GLY A 139 -7.10 6.70 -9.66
CA GLY A 139 -8.25 6.50 -10.53
C GLY A 139 -9.43 7.45 -10.30
N LEU A 140 -10.52 7.17 -11.03
CA LEU A 140 -11.78 7.91 -10.97
C LEU A 140 -12.37 7.92 -9.55
N GLY A 141 -12.61 9.10 -8.98
CA GLY A 141 -13.17 9.25 -7.64
C GLY A 141 -12.21 8.88 -6.51
N GLY A 142 -10.95 8.62 -6.82
CA GLY A 142 -9.89 8.33 -5.86
C GLY A 142 -9.18 9.58 -5.34
N SER A 143 -8.09 9.34 -4.60
CA SER A 143 -7.15 10.36 -4.12
C SER A 143 -5.79 9.71 -3.81
N VAL A 144 -4.77 10.52 -3.60
CA VAL A 144 -3.43 10.06 -3.18
C VAL A 144 -3.47 9.30 -1.84
N ALA A 145 -4.46 9.56 -0.98
CA ALA A 145 -4.63 8.83 0.28
C ALA A 145 -4.82 7.32 0.08
N GLN A 146 -5.31 6.88 -1.08
CA GLN A 146 -5.44 5.46 -1.42
C GLN A 146 -4.08 4.79 -1.66
N PHE A 147 -3.05 5.54 -2.04
CA PHE A 147 -1.69 5.03 -2.20
C PHE A 147 -0.87 5.06 -0.91
N HIS A 148 -1.43 5.54 0.21
CA HIS A 148 -0.67 5.71 1.46
C HIS A 148 0.12 4.45 1.87
N PRO A 149 -0.44 3.22 1.85
CA PRO A 149 0.33 2.01 2.18
C PRO A 149 1.51 1.74 1.24
N LEU A 150 1.35 2.01 -0.06
CA LEU A 150 2.44 1.87 -1.04
C LEU A 150 3.50 2.96 -0.84
N LEU A 151 3.10 4.21 -0.58
CA LEU A 151 4.02 5.33 -0.35
C LEU A 151 4.87 5.13 0.91
N VAL A 152 4.29 4.59 1.98
CA VAL A 152 5.04 4.22 3.20
C VAL A 152 6.19 3.27 2.88
N SER A 153 5.98 2.35 1.93
CA SER A 153 6.98 1.35 1.56
C SER A 153 7.98 1.86 0.51
N LEU A 154 7.48 2.42 -0.61
CA LEU A 154 8.26 2.75 -1.80
C LEU A 154 9.07 4.05 -1.67
N THR A 155 8.77 4.92 -0.69
CA THR A 155 9.61 6.10 -0.39
C THR A 155 11.02 5.74 0.12
N HIS A 156 11.25 4.46 0.41
CA HIS A 156 12.57 3.90 0.73
C HIS A 156 13.33 3.38 -0.49
N ASN A 157 12.71 3.34 -1.68
CA ASN A 157 13.34 2.90 -2.91
C ASN A 157 13.76 4.08 -3.80
N SER A 158 12.98 5.16 -3.80
CA SER A 158 13.28 6.40 -4.52
C SER A 158 12.41 7.55 -4.01
N SER A 159 12.62 8.74 -4.58
CA SER A 159 11.72 9.89 -4.40
C SER A 159 10.34 9.54 -4.97
N CYS A 160 9.29 9.93 -4.26
CA CYS A 160 7.91 9.66 -4.65
C CYS A 160 7.14 10.97 -4.84
N LEU A 161 6.43 11.07 -5.96
CA LEU A 161 5.50 12.13 -6.32
C LEU A 161 4.09 11.55 -6.46
N ALA A 162 3.08 12.20 -5.91
CA ALA A 162 1.69 11.80 -6.10
C ALA A 162 0.79 13.03 -6.16
N VAL A 163 -0.22 13.01 -7.03
CA VAL A 163 -1.07 14.18 -7.30
C VAL A 163 -2.53 13.83 -7.01
N ASP A 164 -3.20 14.64 -6.19
CA ASP A 164 -4.67 14.60 -6.16
C ASP A 164 -5.16 15.34 -7.40
N LEU A 165 -5.78 14.61 -8.34
CA LEU A 165 -6.39 15.22 -9.52
C LEU A 165 -7.38 16.33 -9.10
N PRO A 166 -7.63 17.34 -9.95
CA PRO A 166 -8.50 18.45 -9.62
C PRO A 166 -9.84 18.00 -9.02
N GLY A 167 -10.22 18.58 -7.89
CA GLY A 167 -11.43 18.24 -7.14
C GLY A 167 -11.44 16.90 -6.40
N CYS A 168 -10.37 16.12 -6.43
CA CYS A 168 -10.17 14.89 -5.67
C CYS A 168 -9.41 15.15 -4.36
N GLY A 169 -9.58 14.27 -3.37
CA GLY A 169 -8.92 14.40 -2.05
C GLY A 169 -9.09 15.80 -1.45
N VAL A 170 -7.96 16.49 -1.25
CA VAL A 170 -7.95 17.87 -0.73
C VAL A 170 -7.74 18.92 -1.83
N SER A 171 -7.55 18.51 -3.09
CA SER A 171 -7.52 19.43 -4.23
C SER A 171 -8.85 20.18 -4.38
N GLU A 172 -8.72 21.43 -4.82
CA GLU A 172 -9.83 22.29 -5.16
C GLU A 172 -10.52 21.81 -6.44
N LEU A 173 -11.86 21.92 -6.49
CA LEU A 173 -12.62 21.72 -7.72
C LEU A 173 -12.59 23.01 -8.55
N ALA A 174 -11.46 23.28 -9.19
CA ALA A 174 -11.27 24.44 -10.04
C ALA A 174 -10.26 24.12 -11.17
N PRO A 175 -10.55 24.52 -12.42
CA PRO A 175 -11.76 25.22 -12.86
C PRO A 175 -12.97 24.27 -12.87
N THR A 176 -14.19 24.80 -13.06
CA THR A 176 -15.43 24.00 -13.04
C THR A 176 -15.91 23.59 -14.44
N SER A 177 -15.18 23.97 -15.50
CA SER A 177 -15.43 23.52 -16.88
C SER A 177 -15.30 22.00 -16.98
N TRP A 178 -16.15 21.35 -17.77
CA TRP A 178 -16.08 19.90 -17.97
C TRP A 178 -14.84 19.50 -18.78
N ASP A 179 -14.43 20.34 -19.73
CA ASP A 179 -13.27 20.08 -20.60
C ASP A 179 -11.96 19.99 -19.82
N ALA A 180 -11.87 20.65 -18.66
CA ALA A 180 -10.71 20.62 -17.77
C ALA A 180 -10.51 19.28 -17.05
N TYR A 181 -11.45 18.34 -17.20
CA TYR A 181 -11.40 17.00 -16.60
C TYR A 181 -11.41 15.91 -17.67
N THR A 182 -11.20 16.28 -18.94
CA THR A 182 -10.90 15.32 -20.02
C THR A 182 -9.56 14.65 -19.73
N ASN A 183 -9.39 13.42 -20.18
CA ASN A 183 -8.13 12.72 -19.98
C ASN A 183 -6.95 13.47 -20.62
N GLU A 184 -7.18 14.16 -21.73
CA GLU A 184 -6.17 14.98 -22.41
C GLU A 184 -5.74 16.17 -21.54
N ALA A 185 -6.69 16.92 -20.96
CA ALA A 185 -6.38 18.03 -20.06
C ALA A 185 -5.69 17.56 -18.76
N LEU A 186 -6.11 16.41 -18.22
CA LEU A 186 -5.50 15.82 -17.03
C LEU A 186 -4.08 15.29 -17.31
N VAL A 187 -3.84 14.71 -18.49
CA VAL A 187 -2.49 14.29 -18.93
C VAL A 187 -1.57 15.50 -19.06
N GLU A 188 -2.03 16.59 -19.70
CA GLU A 188 -1.25 17.83 -19.80
C GLU A 188 -0.92 18.43 -18.41
N LEU A 189 -1.90 18.43 -17.50
CA LEU A 189 -1.66 18.87 -16.12
C LEU A 189 -0.62 17.99 -15.42
N LEU A 190 -0.74 16.66 -15.54
CA LEU A 190 0.23 15.74 -14.94
C LEU A 190 1.61 15.89 -15.56
N GLU A 191 1.72 16.11 -16.87
CA GLU A 191 2.99 16.39 -17.55
C GLU A 191 3.68 17.60 -16.92
N ILE A 192 2.99 18.75 -16.82
CA ILE A 192 3.55 19.97 -16.22
C ILE A 192 3.99 19.74 -14.77
N ILE A 193 3.17 19.03 -13.99
CA ILE A 193 3.50 18.75 -12.59
C ILE A 193 4.74 17.85 -12.54
N VAL A 194 4.72 16.69 -13.17
CA VAL A 194 5.85 15.74 -13.10
C VAL A 194 7.13 16.38 -13.63
N ASP A 195 7.03 17.15 -14.71
CA ASP A 195 8.12 17.91 -15.28
C ASP A 195 8.69 18.93 -14.30
N GLY A 196 7.86 19.59 -13.50
CA GLY A 196 8.30 20.52 -12.46
C GLY A 196 9.00 19.90 -11.23
N TYR A 197 8.85 18.59 -10.98
CA TYR A 197 9.47 17.92 -9.81
C TYR A 197 10.61 16.96 -10.16
N ARG A 198 10.76 16.52 -11.42
CA ARG A 198 11.94 15.75 -11.80
C ARG A 198 13.16 16.66 -11.89
N ASP A 199 14.34 16.13 -11.56
CA ASP A 199 15.63 16.77 -11.78
C ASP A 199 15.96 16.71 -13.28
N LYS A 200 15.46 17.71 -14.04
CA LYS A 200 15.62 17.80 -15.49
C LYS A 200 17.08 17.95 -15.90
N GLU A 201 17.84 18.75 -15.15
CA GLU A 201 19.24 19.06 -15.45
C GLU A 201 20.11 17.81 -15.34
N ALA A 202 19.81 16.95 -14.36
CA ALA A 202 20.48 15.66 -14.20
C ALA A 202 19.82 14.51 -15.00
N GLY A 203 18.86 14.81 -15.89
CA GLY A 203 18.22 13.80 -16.75
C GLY A 203 17.43 12.73 -15.99
N GLN A 204 16.83 13.06 -14.85
CA GLN A 204 16.14 12.09 -14.00
C GLN A 204 14.96 11.43 -14.74
N GLY A 205 15.01 10.09 -14.86
CA GLY A 205 13.92 9.30 -15.43
C GLY A 205 12.68 9.25 -14.52
N VAL A 206 11.56 8.80 -15.08
CA VAL A 206 10.26 8.72 -14.39
C VAL A 206 9.67 7.32 -14.52
N VAL A 207 9.18 6.78 -13.41
CA VAL A 207 8.34 5.57 -13.39
C VAL A 207 6.93 5.97 -13.02
N LEU A 208 5.96 5.62 -13.87
CA LEU A 208 4.55 5.89 -13.61
C LEU A 208 3.90 4.69 -12.92
N ILE A 209 3.13 4.94 -11.86
CA ILE A 209 2.40 3.94 -11.08
C ILE A 209 0.92 4.36 -11.06
N GLY A 210 0.13 3.76 -11.95
CA GLY A 210 -1.28 4.06 -12.12
C GLY A 210 -2.19 3.06 -11.41
N HIS A 211 -3.33 3.54 -10.90
CA HIS A 211 -4.44 2.67 -10.46
C HIS A 211 -5.71 2.98 -11.25
N SER A 212 -6.40 1.94 -11.74
CA SER A 212 -7.68 2.09 -12.45
C SER A 212 -7.57 3.08 -13.62
N MET A 213 -8.43 4.10 -13.70
CA MET A 213 -8.32 5.19 -14.68
C MET A 213 -6.94 5.87 -14.72
N GLY A 214 -6.22 5.93 -13.59
CA GLY A 214 -4.86 6.47 -13.52
C GLY A 214 -3.85 5.69 -14.37
N CYS A 215 -4.11 4.39 -14.64
CA CYS A 215 -3.32 3.60 -15.59
C CYS A 215 -3.46 4.15 -17.01
N ALA A 216 -4.67 4.55 -17.41
CA ALA A 216 -4.92 5.10 -18.74
C ALA A 216 -4.26 6.48 -18.93
N LEU A 217 -4.29 7.33 -17.89
CA LEU A 217 -3.55 8.60 -17.90
C LEU A 217 -2.03 8.35 -17.98
N SER A 218 -1.53 7.41 -17.19
CA SER A 218 -0.11 7.03 -17.18
C SER A 218 0.35 6.43 -18.52
N ALA A 219 -0.47 5.60 -19.16
CA ALA A 219 -0.17 5.05 -20.48
C ALA A 219 -0.12 6.16 -21.54
N ARG A 220 -1.01 7.16 -21.49
CA ARG A 220 -0.95 8.33 -22.38
C ARG A 220 0.31 9.16 -22.14
N LEU A 221 0.70 9.37 -20.88
CA LEU A 221 1.95 10.07 -20.52
C LEU A 221 3.19 9.35 -21.05
N ALA A 222 3.18 8.01 -21.03
CA ALA A 222 4.29 7.18 -21.49
C ALA A 222 4.32 6.93 -23.01
N ALA A 223 3.26 7.29 -23.74
CA ALA A 223 3.14 7.00 -25.16
C ALA A 223 4.13 7.85 -25.99
N PRO A 224 4.98 7.24 -26.83
CA PRO A 224 5.94 7.99 -27.63
C PRO A 224 5.28 9.08 -28.50
N GLY A 225 5.86 10.27 -28.50
CA GLY A 225 5.38 11.41 -29.30
C GLY A 225 4.08 12.06 -28.82
N SER A 226 3.50 11.61 -27.70
CA SER A 226 2.27 12.21 -27.16
C SER A 226 2.54 13.50 -26.38
N ASN A 227 3.72 13.61 -25.75
CA ASN A 227 4.12 14.72 -24.89
C ASN A 227 5.64 14.69 -24.64
N GLN A 228 6.21 15.72 -24.00
CA GLN A 228 7.67 15.82 -23.77
C GLN A 228 8.17 14.89 -22.67
N LEU A 229 7.33 14.58 -21.68
CA LEU A 229 7.68 13.68 -20.59
C LEU A 229 7.88 12.24 -21.07
N ALA A 230 7.24 11.82 -22.15
CA ALA A 230 7.26 10.45 -22.66
C ALA A 230 8.69 9.90 -22.87
N GLU A 231 9.63 10.74 -23.32
CA GLU A 231 11.04 10.36 -23.53
C GLU A 231 11.79 10.07 -22.22
N HIS A 232 11.29 10.60 -21.10
CA HIS A 232 11.87 10.40 -19.77
C HIS A 232 11.17 9.29 -18.98
N VAL A 233 10.09 8.70 -19.50
CA VAL A 233 9.41 7.59 -18.83
C VAL A 233 10.21 6.31 -19.05
N VAL A 234 10.71 5.73 -17.96
CA VAL A 234 11.54 4.51 -17.96
C VAL A 234 10.79 3.26 -17.51
N GLY A 235 9.53 3.39 -17.10
CA GLY A 235 8.70 2.24 -16.72
C GLY A 235 7.27 2.61 -16.34
N LEU A 236 6.36 1.63 -16.45
CA LEU A 236 4.95 1.77 -16.09
C LEU A 236 4.48 0.58 -15.25
N VAL A 237 3.89 0.86 -14.08
CA VAL A 237 3.14 -0.10 -13.27
C VAL A 237 1.66 0.26 -13.38
N ALA A 238 0.85 -0.66 -13.90
CA ALA A 238 -0.58 -0.47 -14.10
C ALA A 238 -1.37 -1.45 -13.22
N ILE A 239 -2.01 -0.91 -12.17
CA ILE A 239 -2.77 -1.68 -11.19
C ILE A 239 -4.27 -1.56 -11.52
N CYS A 240 -4.93 -2.69 -11.76
CA CYS A 240 -6.32 -2.76 -12.19
C CYS A 240 -6.62 -1.91 -13.44
N PRO A 241 -5.85 -2.01 -14.54
CA PRO A 241 -6.03 -1.13 -15.70
C PRO A 241 -7.33 -1.43 -16.46
N PRO A 242 -8.07 -0.40 -16.91
CA PRO A 242 -9.04 -0.58 -17.98
C PRO A 242 -8.32 -0.84 -19.30
N ALA A 243 -8.81 -1.77 -20.13
CA ALA A 243 -8.15 -2.10 -21.40
C ALA A 243 -8.37 -1.05 -22.48
N GLY A 244 -9.46 -0.29 -22.40
CA GLY A 244 -9.82 0.66 -23.43
C GLY A 244 -11.06 1.46 -23.06
N PRO A 245 -11.44 2.40 -23.93
CA PRO A 245 -12.69 3.13 -23.78
C PRO A 245 -13.91 2.19 -23.85
N PRO A 246 -15.03 2.56 -23.21
CA PRO A 246 -16.30 1.85 -23.38
C PRO A 246 -16.77 1.90 -24.83
N THR A 247 -17.53 0.90 -25.27
CA THR A 247 -18.09 0.83 -26.62
C THR A 247 -19.02 2.01 -26.92
N GLU A 248 -19.26 2.32 -28.20
CA GLU A 248 -20.13 3.43 -28.60
C GLU A 248 -21.55 3.36 -27.97
N LYS A 249 -22.11 2.15 -27.84
CA LYS A 249 -23.40 1.94 -27.17
C LYS A 249 -23.34 2.27 -25.67
N GLU A 250 -22.28 1.82 -25.00
CA GLU A 250 -22.05 2.12 -23.58
C GLU A 250 -21.78 3.60 -23.36
N VAL A 251 -21.01 4.26 -24.22
CA VAL A 251 -20.78 5.71 -24.19
C VAL A 251 -22.10 6.47 -24.30
N ASN A 252 -22.96 6.11 -25.24
CA ASN A 252 -24.27 6.74 -25.39
C ASN A 252 -25.16 6.55 -24.15
N LEU A 253 -25.10 5.38 -23.50
CA LEU A 253 -25.79 5.13 -22.25
C LEU A 253 -25.21 5.96 -21.09
N PHE A 254 -23.88 5.94 -20.92
CA PHE A 254 -23.21 6.68 -19.86
C PHE A 254 -23.39 8.18 -19.99
N ARG A 255 -23.32 8.73 -21.22
CA ARG A 255 -23.64 10.14 -21.46
C ARG A 255 -25.05 10.45 -20.96
N LYS A 256 -26.08 9.67 -21.36
CA LYS A 256 -27.45 9.86 -20.87
C LYS A 256 -27.57 9.79 -19.34
N LEU A 257 -26.88 8.85 -18.69
CA LEU A 257 -26.85 8.77 -17.22
C LEU A 257 -26.17 9.99 -16.59
N LEU A 258 -25.14 10.53 -17.22
CA LEU A 258 -24.46 11.76 -16.79
C LEU A 258 -25.30 13.03 -17.03
N TRP A 259 -26.47 12.97 -17.67
CA TRP A 259 -27.45 14.07 -17.72
C TRP A 259 -28.39 14.11 -16.50
N ILE A 260 -28.45 13.05 -15.68
CA ILE A 260 -29.31 13.01 -14.49
C ILE A 260 -28.96 14.19 -13.55
N PRO A 261 -29.90 14.99 -13.04
CA PRO A 261 -29.57 16.12 -12.16
C PRO A 261 -28.77 15.71 -10.92
N GLY A 262 -27.84 16.57 -10.48
CA GLY A 262 -26.95 16.33 -9.33
C GLY A 262 -27.67 15.79 -8.08
N PRO A 263 -28.74 16.45 -7.59
CA PRO A 263 -29.47 15.99 -6.41
C PRO A 263 -30.07 14.59 -6.55
N VAL A 264 -30.53 14.22 -7.74
CA VAL A 264 -31.08 12.88 -8.01
C VAL A 264 -29.97 11.83 -7.98
N PHE A 265 -28.81 12.16 -8.55
CA PHE A 265 -27.63 11.30 -8.50
C PHE A 265 -27.12 11.12 -7.07
N ASP A 266 -27.13 12.18 -6.26
CA ASP A 266 -26.74 12.13 -4.85
C ASP A 266 -27.72 11.29 -4.01
N LEU A 267 -29.03 11.34 -4.30
CA LEU A 267 -30.01 10.44 -3.69
C LEU A 267 -29.74 8.98 -4.03
N TRP A 268 -29.38 8.68 -5.29
CA TRP A 268 -28.99 7.33 -5.70
C TRP A 268 -27.70 6.88 -5.01
N ARG A 269 -26.67 7.73 -4.92
CA ARG A 269 -25.44 7.44 -4.16
C ARG A 269 -25.72 7.18 -2.68
N ALA A 270 -26.61 7.98 -2.08
CA ALA A 270 -27.02 7.79 -0.69
C ALA A 270 -27.76 6.46 -0.50
N TRP A 271 -28.57 6.05 -1.47
CA TRP A 271 -29.23 4.75 -1.50
C TRP A 271 -28.25 3.58 -1.65
N ASP A 272 -27.25 3.69 -2.52
CA ASP A 272 -26.18 2.69 -2.75
C ASP A 272 -25.25 2.54 -1.53
N ALA A 273 -25.11 3.62 -0.74
CA ALA A 273 -24.32 3.68 0.49
C ALA A 273 -25.09 3.20 1.75
N ARG A 274 -26.34 2.76 1.63
CA ARG A 274 -27.10 2.23 2.78
C ARG A 274 -26.47 0.94 3.29
N GLY A 275 -26.30 0.83 4.60
CA GLY A 275 -25.58 -0.28 5.25
C GLY A 275 -24.16 0.06 5.67
N GLY A 276 -23.66 1.27 5.41
CA GLY A 276 -22.34 1.71 5.87
C GLY A 276 -21.22 0.85 5.31
N THR A 277 -20.41 0.27 6.19
CA THR A 277 -19.31 -0.66 5.84
C THR A 277 -19.81 -1.93 5.14
N GLU A 278 -21.09 -2.28 5.31
CA GLU A 278 -21.71 -3.44 4.69
C GLU A 278 -22.53 -3.10 3.44
N SER A 279 -22.50 -1.84 3.00
CA SER A 279 -23.24 -1.37 1.82
C SER A 279 -22.75 -1.98 0.51
N ALA A 280 -23.62 -2.01 -0.50
CA ALA A 280 -23.27 -2.44 -1.86
C ALA A 280 -22.12 -1.60 -2.43
N SER A 281 -22.14 -0.28 -2.19
CA SER A 281 -21.08 0.64 -2.61
C SER A 281 -19.69 0.31 -2.05
N VAL A 282 -19.62 -0.32 -0.88
CA VAL A 282 -18.35 -0.74 -0.26
C VAL A 282 -17.95 -2.12 -0.77
N LYS A 283 -18.86 -3.10 -0.68
CA LYS A 283 -18.60 -4.49 -1.09
C LYS A 283 -18.18 -4.62 -2.56
N ARG A 284 -18.67 -3.74 -3.44
CA ARG A 284 -18.29 -3.69 -4.85
C ARG A 284 -16.79 -3.44 -5.07
N PHE A 285 -16.12 -2.74 -4.16
CA PHE A 285 -14.71 -2.39 -4.28
C PHE A 285 -13.79 -3.31 -3.47
N VAL A 286 -14.12 -3.55 -2.19
CA VAL A 286 -13.25 -4.33 -1.29
C VAL A 286 -13.61 -5.81 -1.24
N GLY A 287 -14.79 -6.21 -1.71
CA GLY A 287 -15.33 -7.57 -1.54
C GLY A 287 -16.19 -7.72 -0.28
N ALA A 288 -17.07 -8.72 -0.27
CA ALA A 288 -17.95 -8.99 0.87
C ALA A 288 -17.18 -9.47 2.12
N ASP A 289 -16.12 -10.25 1.89
CA ASP A 289 -15.31 -10.91 2.92
C ASP A 289 -14.15 -10.04 3.44
N ALA A 290 -14.05 -8.78 3.00
CA ALA A 290 -12.98 -7.88 3.42
C ALA A 290 -13.03 -7.60 4.94
N ASP A 291 -11.85 -7.34 5.51
CA ASP A 291 -11.71 -6.91 6.89
C ASP A 291 -12.41 -5.57 7.14
N ILE A 292 -12.70 -5.31 8.43
CA ILE A 292 -13.48 -4.14 8.82
C ILE A 292 -12.75 -2.81 8.55
N GLU A 293 -11.42 -2.78 8.63
CA GLU A 293 -10.64 -1.57 8.38
C GLU A 293 -10.64 -1.21 6.90
N SER A 294 -10.43 -2.18 6.01
CA SER A 294 -10.58 -2.01 4.57
C SER A 294 -11.98 -1.49 4.20
N LYS A 295 -13.04 -2.05 4.80
CA LYS A 295 -14.42 -1.57 4.61
C LYS A 295 -14.63 -0.14 5.12
N ARG A 296 -14.04 0.23 6.26
CA ARG A 296 -14.08 1.59 6.82
C ARG A 296 -13.37 2.59 5.91
N LEU A 297 -12.19 2.24 5.39
CA LEU A 297 -11.44 3.04 4.43
C LEU A 297 -12.24 3.25 3.15
N GLN A 298 -12.80 2.18 2.58
CA GLN A 298 -13.64 2.30 1.38
C GLN A 298 -14.85 3.21 1.61
N LEU A 299 -15.55 3.05 2.74
CA LEU A 299 -16.69 3.91 3.08
C LEU A 299 -16.25 5.37 3.17
N ARG A 300 -15.08 5.65 3.77
CA ARG A 300 -14.51 6.99 3.84
C ARG A 300 -14.25 7.56 2.45
N PHE A 301 -13.55 6.83 1.58
CA PHE A 301 -13.28 7.28 0.21
C PHE A 301 -14.57 7.50 -0.60
N ASN A 302 -15.57 6.64 -0.43
CA ASN A 302 -16.89 6.82 -1.06
C ASN A 302 -17.57 8.13 -0.63
N ARG A 303 -17.40 8.56 0.63
CA ARG A 303 -17.95 9.80 1.18
C ARG A 303 -17.14 11.04 0.79
N GLN A 304 -15.82 10.89 0.63
CA GLN A 304 -14.92 11.96 0.19
C GLN A 304 -15.05 12.27 -1.30
N SER A 305 -15.45 11.29 -2.11
CA SER A 305 -15.66 11.45 -3.54
C SER A 305 -16.83 12.38 -3.85
N ARG A 306 -16.53 13.59 -4.36
CA ARG A 306 -17.51 14.64 -4.65
C ARG A 306 -18.22 14.37 -5.99
N THR A 307 -19.54 14.38 -5.99
CA THR A 307 -20.34 14.15 -7.22
C THR A 307 -19.98 15.08 -8.38
N PRO A 308 -19.79 16.40 -8.19
CA PRO A 308 -19.40 17.29 -9.28
C PRO A 308 -18.04 16.94 -9.91
N THR A 309 -17.06 16.51 -9.11
CA THR A 309 -15.75 16.04 -9.59
C THR A 309 -15.89 14.73 -10.34
N TRP A 310 -16.50 13.74 -9.70
CA TRP A 310 -16.63 12.39 -10.24
C TRP A 310 -17.31 12.39 -11.61
N ARG A 311 -18.38 13.17 -11.78
CA ARG A 311 -19.11 13.24 -13.04
C ARG A 311 -18.31 13.87 -14.16
N ARG A 312 -17.53 14.91 -13.86
CA ARG A 312 -16.68 15.57 -14.86
C ARG A 312 -15.58 14.65 -15.34
N MET A 313 -14.89 13.98 -14.42
CA MET A 313 -13.87 12.98 -14.78
C MET A 313 -14.48 11.79 -15.52
N ALA A 314 -15.63 11.28 -15.07
CA ALA A 314 -16.33 10.19 -15.74
C ALA A 314 -16.73 10.58 -17.17
N SER A 315 -17.22 11.81 -17.38
CA SER A 315 -17.50 12.32 -18.71
C SER A 315 -16.25 12.49 -19.56
N GLY A 316 -15.15 12.98 -18.97
CA GLY A 316 -13.87 13.18 -19.62
C GLY A 316 -13.16 11.88 -20.02
N ALA A 317 -13.53 10.76 -19.39
CA ALA A 317 -13.05 9.43 -19.74
C ALA A 317 -13.81 8.80 -20.93
N LEU A 318 -14.96 9.35 -21.33
CA LEU A 318 -15.76 8.83 -22.45
C LEU A 318 -15.24 9.43 -23.78
N PRO A 319 -14.89 8.59 -24.77
CA PRO A 319 -14.47 9.10 -26.07
C PRO A 319 -15.64 9.71 -26.86
N VAL A 320 -15.29 10.33 -27.98
CA VAL A 320 -16.20 10.58 -29.10
C VAL A 320 -15.87 9.57 -30.21
N TYR A 321 -16.87 8.87 -30.72
CA TYR A 321 -16.67 7.92 -31.82
C TYR A 321 -16.86 8.63 -33.17
N GLU A 322 -15.85 8.56 -34.03
CA GLU A 322 -15.88 9.07 -35.40
C GLU A 322 -15.50 7.94 -36.35
N ASN A 323 -16.40 7.56 -37.26
CA ASN A 323 -16.20 6.44 -38.19
C ASN A 323 -15.78 5.12 -37.49
N GLY A 324 -16.32 4.86 -36.30
CA GLY A 324 -15.99 3.67 -35.49
C GLY A 324 -14.68 3.75 -34.71
N VAL A 325 -13.92 4.85 -34.83
CA VAL A 325 -12.68 5.08 -34.09
C VAL A 325 -12.96 5.96 -32.88
N ALA A 326 -12.51 5.52 -31.70
CA ALA A 326 -12.62 6.30 -30.47
C ALA A 326 -11.57 7.42 -30.47
N LYS A 327 -12.03 8.67 -30.36
CA LYS A 327 -11.18 9.84 -30.15
C LYS A 327 -11.30 10.34 -28.72
N GLY A 328 -10.15 10.45 -28.08
CA GLY A 328 -9.99 10.88 -26.68
C GLY A 328 -10.42 9.84 -25.65
N GLY A 329 -10.51 10.24 -24.37
CA GLY A 329 -10.98 9.38 -23.29
C GLY A 329 -9.94 8.38 -22.79
N LEU A 330 -10.36 7.20 -22.32
CA LEU A 330 -9.41 6.17 -21.81
C LEU A 330 -8.42 5.73 -22.90
N ALA A 331 -7.20 5.40 -22.49
CA ALA A 331 -6.16 4.84 -23.35
C ALA A 331 -6.65 3.52 -23.97
N GLY A 332 -6.69 3.48 -25.30
CA GLY A 332 -7.08 2.31 -26.07
C GLY A 332 -5.87 1.47 -26.51
N GLN A 333 -6.14 0.52 -27.42
CA GLN A 333 -5.13 -0.36 -27.99
C GLN A 333 -3.98 0.40 -28.66
N ASP A 334 -4.27 1.51 -29.34
CA ASP A 334 -3.31 2.39 -30.00
C ASP A 334 -2.24 2.90 -29.01
N VAL A 335 -2.69 3.40 -27.86
CA VAL A 335 -1.81 3.91 -26.80
C VAL A 335 -1.03 2.76 -26.17
N TRP A 336 -1.70 1.70 -25.73
CA TRP A 336 -1.04 0.57 -25.06
C TRP A 336 0.00 -0.11 -25.97
N ALA A 337 -0.32 -0.36 -27.23
CA ALA A 337 0.59 -1.03 -28.17
C ALA A 337 1.82 -0.17 -28.51
N SER A 338 1.71 1.16 -28.40
CA SER A 338 2.82 2.08 -28.66
C SER A 338 3.92 2.06 -27.59
N LEU A 339 3.63 1.54 -26.39
CA LEU A 339 4.59 1.55 -25.28
C LEU A 339 5.81 0.68 -25.58
N ASN A 340 6.99 1.29 -25.45
CA ASN A 340 8.30 0.66 -25.65
C ASN A 340 9.18 0.77 -24.39
N ILE A 341 8.58 0.48 -23.24
CA ILE A 341 9.20 0.54 -21.91
C ILE A 341 8.83 -0.73 -21.12
N PRO A 342 9.49 -1.03 -20.00
CA PRO A 342 9.00 -2.02 -19.04
C PRO A 342 7.59 -1.69 -18.56
N VAL A 343 6.66 -2.65 -18.68
CA VAL A 343 5.29 -2.54 -18.19
C VAL A 343 4.96 -3.69 -17.24
N PHE A 344 4.51 -3.38 -16.03
CA PHE A 344 3.97 -4.36 -15.09
C PHE A 344 2.47 -4.19 -14.95
N LEU A 345 1.72 -5.21 -15.37
CA LEU A 345 0.27 -5.28 -15.26
C LEU A 345 -0.12 -6.08 -14.01
N ILE A 346 -0.85 -5.47 -13.08
CA ILE A 346 -1.33 -6.14 -11.87
C ILE A 346 -2.86 -6.10 -11.84
N GLY A 347 -3.52 -7.25 -11.72
CA GLY A 347 -4.98 -7.36 -11.65
C GLY A 347 -5.46 -8.12 -10.41
N GLY A 348 -6.72 -7.90 -10.02
CA GLY A 348 -7.36 -8.61 -8.90
C GLY A 348 -8.21 -9.77 -9.37
N GLY A 349 -7.97 -10.97 -8.82
CA GLY A 349 -8.79 -12.15 -9.10
C GLY A 349 -10.25 -12.00 -8.67
N LYS A 350 -10.53 -11.14 -7.68
CA LYS A 350 -11.86 -10.78 -7.19
C LYS A 350 -12.28 -9.36 -7.59
N ASP A 351 -11.62 -8.75 -8.58
CA ASP A 351 -12.01 -7.44 -9.09
C ASP A 351 -13.21 -7.57 -10.05
N HIS A 352 -14.33 -6.97 -9.68
CA HIS A 352 -15.56 -6.93 -10.50
C HIS A 352 -15.73 -5.64 -11.30
N LEU A 353 -14.88 -4.62 -11.07
CA LEU A 353 -14.93 -3.33 -11.75
C LEU A 353 -14.03 -3.35 -12.99
N THR A 354 -12.79 -3.82 -12.82
CA THR A 354 -11.84 -4.08 -13.89
C THR A 354 -11.41 -5.53 -13.80
N THR A 355 -12.23 -6.42 -14.38
CA THR A 355 -12.02 -7.86 -14.30
C THR A 355 -10.68 -8.26 -14.90
N ALA A 356 -10.16 -9.44 -14.50
CA ALA A 356 -8.90 -9.99 -15.03
C ALA A 356 -8.83 -10.01 -16.57
N SER A 357 -9.97 -10.16 -17.26
CA SER A 357 -10.03 -10.08 -18.73
C SER A 357 -9.54 -8.74 -19.31
N GLN A 358 -9.65 -7.65 -18.57
CA GLN A 358 -9.12 -6.35 -18.99
C GLN A 358 -7.58 -6.37 -18.97
N LEU A 359 -7.00 -6.98 -17.95
CA LEU A 359 -5.56 -7.18 -17.82
C LEU A 359 -5.00 -7.98 -19.01
N GLU A 360 -5.69 -9.08 -19.35
CA GLU A 360 -5.34 -9.95 -20.48
C GLU A 360 -5.39 -9.21 -21.83
N LYS A 361 -6.40 -8.36 -22.04
CA LYS A 361 -6.50 -7.52 -23.24
C LYS A 361 -5.33 -6.54 -23.34
N VAL A 362 -4.97 -5.86 -22.25
CA VAL A 362 -3.82 -4.95 -22.22
C VAL A 362 -2.52 -5.71 -22.50
N ALA A 363 -2.33 -6.88 -21.89
CA ALA A 363 -1.18 -7.74 -22.15
C ALA A 363 -1.09 -8.15 -23.62
N GLY A 364 -2.23 -8.46 -24.25
CA GLY A 364 -2.35 -8.75 -25.68
C GLY A 364 -1.96 -7.56 -26.56
N TYR A 365 -2.40 -6.34 -26.22
CA TYR A 365 -2.01 -5.12 -26.95
C TYR A 365 -0.50 -4.85 -26.88
N LEU A 366 0.14 -5.20 -25.77
CA LEU A 366 1.57 -5.03 -25.55
C LEU A 366 2.43 -6.12 -26.21
N GLY A 367 1.81 -7.13 -26.84
CA GLY A 367 2.50 -8.22 -27.55
C GLY A 367 2.99 -9.35 -26.64
N SER A 368 2.50 -9.46 -25.40
CA SER A 368 2.91 -10.50 -24.45
C SER A 368 2.10 -11.79 -24.63
N LYS A 369 2.78 -12.95 -24.70
CA LYS A 369 2.15 -14.27 -24.54
C LYS A 369 2.06 -14.55 -23.05
N ILE A 370 0.86 -14.52 -22.47
CA ILE A 370 0.63 -14.62 -21.01
C ILE A 370 1.21 -15.95 -20.47
N PRO A 371 2.26 -15.93 -19.63
CA PRO A 371 2.54 -17.03 -18.72
C PRO A 371 1.78 -16.69 -17.43
N LEU A 372 0.64 -17.34 -17.17
CA LEU A 372 -0.10 -17.15 -15.92
C LEU A 372 0.74 -17.71 -14.77
N ALA A 373 1.50 -16.85 -14.10
CA ALA A 373 2.05 -17.17 -12.78
C ALA A 373 0.90 -17.05 -11.76
N HIS A 374 0.17 -18.15 -11.56
CA HIS A 374 -0.73 -18.28 -10.42
C HIS A 374 0.12 -18.44 -9.15
N MET A 375 -0.06 -17.56 -8.17
CA MET A 375 0.46 -17.80 -6.81
C MET A 375 -0.35 -18.91 -6.14
N GLY A 376 -0.14 -20.16 -6.57
CA GLY A 376 -0.89 -21.32 -6.08
C GLY A 376 -0.47 -22.68 -6.63
N GLU A 377 0.43 -22.79 -7.61
CA GLU A 377 0.95 -24.09 -8.04
C GLU A 377 2.45 -24.22 -7.73
N THR A 378 2.76 -25.26 -6.98
CA THR A 378 4.07 -25.78 -6.64
C THR A 378 4.85 -26.11 -7.92
N SER A 379 5.50 -25.11 -8.51
CA SER A 379 6.65 -25.36 -9.37
C SER A 379 7.79 -25.80 -8.47
N THR A 380 8.20 -27.04 -8.65
CA THR A 380 9.42 -27.63 -8.09
C THR A 380 10.59 -26.65 -8.10
N GLN A 381 11.36 -26.69 -7.02
CA GLN A 381 12.61 -25.97 -6.80
C GLN A 381 13.43 -25.86 -8.09
N GLN A 382 13.46 -24.67 -8.68
CA GLN A 382 14.57 -24.28 -9.53
C GLN A 382 15.14 -23.00 -8.90
N ALA A 383 16.25 -23.19 -8.19
CA ALA A 383 17.00 -22.13 -7.55
C ALA A 383 17.38 -21.09 -8.60
N ILE A 384 16.80 -19.90 -8.52
CA ILE A 384 17.28 -18.72 -9.23
C ILE A 384 18.50 -18.24 -8.44
N VAL A 385 19.65 -18.83 -8.76
CA VAL A 385 20.96 -18.28 -8.44
C VAL A 385 21.34 -17.40 -9.62
N ASP A 386 21.00 -16.13 -9.58
CA ASP A 386 21.68 -15.13 -10.41
C ASP A 386 21.52 -13.73 -9.82
N ALA A 387 22.27 -13.52 -8.74
CA ALA A 387 22.65 -12.20 -8.24
C ALA A 387 24.16 -12.16 -7.95
N ALA A 388 24.93 -12.86 -8.78
CA ALA A 388 26.39 -12.78 -8.81
C ALA A 388 26.79 -12.55 -10.26
N ALA A 389 27.24 -11.34 -10.58
CA ALA A 389 27.90 -11.08 -11.85
C ALA A 389 29.06 -12.08 -12.05
N PRO A 390 29.30 -12.61 -13.26
CA PRO A 390 30.46 -13.46 -13.51
C PRO A 390 31.73 -12.60 -13.38
N VAL A 391 32.59 -12.99 -12.45
CA VAL A 391 33.97 -12.49 -12.38
C VAL A 391 34.75 -13.22 -13.46
N ASP A 392 35.11 -12.50 -14.52
CA ASP A 392 36.04 -12.99 -15.54
C ASP A 392 37.43 -13.14 -14.90
N THR A 393 37.85 -14.38 -14.67
CA THR A 393 39.13 -14.71 -14.02
C THR A 393 40.18 -15.17 -15.03
N THR A 394 40.13 -14.67 -16.27
CA THR A 394 41.16 -15.00 -17.25
C THR A 394 42.23 -13.91 -17.40
N LEU A 395 43.45 -14.33 -17.08
CA LEU A 395 44.76 -13.73 -17.38
C LEU A 395 45.26 -12.63 -16.43
N LEU A 396 45.91 -13.06 -15.35
CA LEU A 396 47.31 -12.70 -15.04
C LEU A 396 47.91 -13.84 -14.19
N ALA A 397 49.03 -14.39 -14.64
CA ALA A 397 49.68 -15.56 -14.07
C ALA A 397 50.05 -15.38 -12.59
N THR A 398 49.54 -16.27 -11.74
CA THR A 398 50.00 -16.44 -10.36
C THR A 398 51.35 -17.18 -10.36
N PRO A 399 52.41 -16.67 -9.71
CA PRO A 399 53.61 -17.47 -9.47
C PRO A 399 53.26 -18.59 -8.49
N GLN A 400 53.78 -19.79 -8.73
CA GLN A 400 53.56 -20.93 -7.83
C GLN A 400 54.15 -20.66 -6.43
N PRO A 401 53.53 -21.16 -5.35
CA PRO A 401 54.13 -21.08 -4.02
C PRO A 401 55.34 -22.02 -3.93
N ALA A 402 56.42 -21.57 -3.29
CA ALA A 402 57.59 -22.39 -3.03
C ALA A 402 57.26 -23.54 -2.04
N GLU A 403 57.67 -24.76 -2.37
CA GLU A 403 57.34 -26.00 -1.64
C GLU A 403 58.23 -26.30 -0.41
N ASP A 404 59.17 -25.43 -0.04
CA ASP A 404 60.07 -25.70 1.10
C ASP A 404 60.55 -24.44 1.84
N ILE A 405 60.75 -24.55 3.16
CA ILE A 405 61.12 -23.45 4.09
C ILE A 405 62.58 -22.97 3.89
N ARG A 406 63.38 -23.67 3.08
CA ARG A 406 64.83 -23.43 2.94
C ARG A 406 65.23 -22.52 1.77
N SER A 407 64.28 -21.93 1.04
CA SER A 407 64.55 -21.13 -0.17
C SER A 407 64.19 -19.65 -0.05
N ILE A 408 64.31 -19.05 1.14
CA ILE A 408 64.17 -17.60 1.34
C ILE A 408 65.57 -17.00 1.46
N HIS A 409 65.95 -16.11 0.56
CA HIS A 409 67.21 -15.35 0.63
C HIS A 409 66.96 -13.91 1.09
N GLU A 410 67.98 -13.28 1.71
CA GLU A 410 67.91 -11.90 2.26
C GLU A 410 67.54 -10.84 1.20
N ASP A 411 67.77 -11.11 -0.08
CA ASP A 411 67.45 -10.19 -1.18
C ASP A 411 65.94 -10.09 -1.49
N ASP A 412 65.11 -11.00 -0.97
CA ASP A 412 63.64 -10.94 -1.14
C ASP A 412 62.97 -9.86 -0.26
N PHE A 413 63.73 -9.23 0.65
CA PHE A 413 63.21 -8.24 1.61
C PHE A 413 63.50 -6.77 1.25
N HIS A 414 64.07 -6.47 0.08
CA HIS A 414 64.38 -5.10 -0.31
C HIS A 414 63.44 -4.57 -1.40
N LYS A 415 62.50 -3.69 -1.00
CA LYS A 415 61.77 -2.80 -1.92
C LYS A 415 62.35 -1.40 -1.83
N GLU A 416 62.85 -0.89 -2.96
CA GLU A 416 63.48 0.43 -3.08
C GLU A 416 62.58 1.60 -2.62
N LYS A 417 63.13 2.45 -1.76
CA LYS A 417 62.59 3.78 -1.42
C LYS A 417 63.02 4.79 -2.50
N ARG A 418 62.07 5.55 -3.06
CA ARG A 418 62.34 6.86 -3.69
C ARG A 418 61.88 7.98 -2.75
N HIS A 419 62.81 8.86 -2.42
CA HIS A 419 62.66 10.01 -1.51
C HIS A 419 62.18 11.30 -2.22
N GLY A 420 61.46 12.14 -1.46
CA GLY A 420 61.29 13.60 -1.61
C GLY A 420 60.65 14.18 -0.33
N PRO A 421 61.01 15.40 0.14
CA PRO A 421 61.30 15.62 1.57
C PRO A 421 60.29 16.48 2.38
N ASP A 422 60.41 16.34 3.69
CA ASP A 422 60.11 17.23 4.83
C ASP A 422 58.66 17.61 5.18
N SER A 423 58.13 17.01 6.26
CA SER A 423 58.05 17.64 7.59
C SER A 423 57.37 16.71 8.61
N ASP A 424 58.02 16.56 9.77
CA ASP A 424 57.63 15.76 10.94
C ASP A 424 56.22 16.03 11.49
N ASP A 425 55.49 14.97 11.84
CA ASP A 425 55.02 14.78 13.23
C ASP A 425 54.48 13.36 13.45
N ASP A 426 55.00 12.72 14.51
CA ASP A 426 54.65 11.39 15.01
C ASP A 426 53.19 11.30 15.49
N ALA A 427 52.54 10.15 15.26
CA ALA A 427 52.14 9.21 16.31
C ALA A 427 50.90 8.34 15.94
N HIS A 428 51.13 7.02 16.00
CA HIS A 428 50.17 5.91 16.13
C HIS A 428 49.37 5.46 14.88
N GLU A 429 49.99 4.56 14.10
CA GLU A 429 49.25 3.59 13.28
C GLU A 429 48.62 2.51 14.19
N ASP A 430 47.29 2.56 14.29
CA ASP A 430 46.41 1.51 14.84
C ASP A 430 46.41 0.33 13.85
N PRO A 431 46.47 -0.95 14.27
CA PRO A 431 46.48 -2.07 13.33
C PRO A 431 45.12 -2.13 12.64
N THR A 432 45.11 -1.76 11.36
CA THR A 432 43.91 -1.75 10.55
C THR A 432 43.36 -3.17 10.44
N THR A 433 42.20 -3.37 11.07
CA THR A 433 41.27 -4.47 10.76
C THR A 433 41.14 -4.58 9.24
N PRO A 434 41.15 -5.78 8.63
CA PRO A 434 40.99 -5.91 7.19
C PRO A 434 39.70 -5.23 6.76
N GLN A 435 39.81 -4.12 6.04
CA GLN A 435 38.67 -3.52 5.36
C GLN A 435 38.29 -4.46 4.23
N GLU A 436 37.31 -5.32 4.47
CA GLU A 436 36.62 -6.04 3.41
C GLU A 436 35.93 -5.01 2.51
N GLN A 437 36.63 -4.54 1.49
CA GLN A 437 36.03 -3.85 0.36
C GLN A 437 35.23 -4.87 -0.45
N SER A 438 34.05 -5.24 0.03
CA SER A 438 33.03 -5.87 -0.81
C SER A 438 32.63 -4.85 -1.87
N VAL A 439 33.21 -4.93 -3.07
CA VAL A 439 32.88 -4.05 -4.20
C VAL A 439 31.49 -4.42 -4.73
N VAL A 440 30.43 -4.02 -4.03
CA VAL A 440 29.05 -4.01 -4.57
C VAL A 440 29.06 -3.28 -5.92
N GLY A 441 28.84 -4.00 -7.02
CA GLY A 441 28.84 -3.40 -8.35
C GLY A 441 27.81 -2.28 -8.47
N LEU A 442 28.10 -1.26 -9.29
CA LEU A 442 27.15 -0.21 -9.62
C LEU A 442 26.18 -0.72 -10.70
N PRO A 443 24.87 -0.88 -10.42
CA PRO A 443 23.92 -1.36 -11.40
C PRO A 443 23.76 -0.33 -12.51
N PRO A 444 23.53 -0.77 -13.76
CA PRO A 444 23.28 0.12 -14.87
C PRO A 444 21.97 0.89 -14.66
N GLN A 445 21.91 2.11 -15.19
CA GLN A 445 20.70 2.92 -15.23
C GLN A 445 20.46 3.37 -16.68
N PRO A 446 19.82 2.51 -17.50
CA PRO A 446 19.58 2.84 -18.89
C PRO A 446 18.57 3.99 -19.01
N LEU A 447 18.81 4.92 -19.93
CA LEU A 447 17.86 5.99 -20.26
C LEU A 447 16.57 5.42 -20.88
N HIS A 448 16.69 4.30 -21.60
CA HIS A 448 15.57 3.56 -22.16
C HIS A 448 15.74 2.07 -21.83
N PRO A 449 15.18 1.58 -20.71
CA PRO A 449 15.23 0.17 -20.38
C PRO A 449 14.51 -0.70 -21.43
N GLU A 450 14.91 -1.95 -21.57
CA GLU A 450 14.33 -2.88 -22.54
C GLU A 450 12.83 -3.12 -22.28
N LYS A 451 12.04 -3.16 -23.35
CA LYS A 451 10.60 -3.48 -23.25
C LYS A 451 10.40 -4.89 -22.69
N VAL A 452 9.85 -4.95 -21.48
CA VAL A 452 9.42 -6.19 -20.83
C VAL A 452 8.00 -6.02 -20.34
N VAL A 453 7.14 -7.03 -20.58
CA VAL A 453 5.77 -7.04 -20.08
C VAL A 453 5.62 -8.13 -19.03
N LYS A 454 5.38 -7.75 -17.79
CA LYS A 454 5.04 -8.67 -16.69
C LYS A 454 3.57 -8.58 -16.36
N THR A 455 2.98 -9.68 -15.93
CA THR A 455 1.56 -9.74 -15.55
C THR A 455 1.42 -10.55 -14.27
N LEU A 456 0.64 -10.04 -13.32
CA LEU A 456 0.33 -10.69 -12.05
C LEU A 456 -1.17 -10.57 -11.76
N ILE A 457 -1.83 -11.68 -11.48
CA ILE A 457 -3.18 -11.70 -10.92
C ILE A 457 -3.08 -12.06 -9.45
N VAL A 458 -3.42 -11.11 -8.56
CA VAL A 458 -3.48 -11.36 -7.12
C VAL A 458 -4.79 -12.09 -6.82
N PRO A 459 -4.80 -13.38 -6.42
CA PRO A 459 -6.03 -14.17 -6.37
C PRO A 459 -7.12 -13.59 -5.45
N ARG A 460 -6.72 -13.09 -4.28
CA ARG A 460 -7.61 -12.41 -3.31
C ARG A 460 -7.79 -10.91 -3.59
N GLY A 461 -7.06 -10.37 -4.57
CA GLY A 461 -7.05 -8.97 -4.90
C GLY A 461 -8.40 -8.49 -5.43
N THR A 462 -8.87 -7.37 -4.91
CA THR A 462 -10.06 -6.64 -5.38
C THR A 462 -9.66 -5.31 -6.01
N HIS A 463 -10.61 -4.52 -6.51
CA HIS A 463 -10.29 -3.22 -7.09
C HIS A 463 -9.60 -2.27 -6.08
N ALA A 464 -9.85 -2.47 -4.78
CA ALA A 464 -9.31 -1.69 -3.68
C ALA A 464 -7.92 -2.14 -3.18
N MET A 465 -7.29 -3.11 -3.84
CA MET A 465 -6.08 -3.80 -3.34
C MET A 465 -4.90 -2.90 -2.95
N ILE A 466 -4.83 -1.68 -3.49
CA ILE A 466 -3.77 -0.70 -3.19
C ILE A 466 -3.80 -0.19 -1.73
N TYR A 467 -4.93 -0.33 -1.02
CA TYR A 467 -5.05 0.02 0.40
C TYR A 467 -5.70 -1.06 1.27
N THR A 468 -6.06 -2.22 0.72
CA THR A 468 -6.47 -3.33 1.58
C THR A 468 -5.25 -3.93 2.28
N GLN A 469 -5.41 -4.27 3.55
CA GLN A 469 -4.31 -4.75 4.37
C GLN A 469 -3.67 -6.04 3.81
N ASP A 470 -4.50 -6.94 3.30
CA ASP A 470 -4.05 -8.24 2.77
C ASP A 470 -3.26 -8.16 1.47
N CYS A 471 -3.35 -7.06 0.73
CA CYS A 471 -2.76 -6.95 -0.62
C CYS A 471 -1.72 -5.85 -0.74
N SER A 472 -1.85 -4.74 -0.01
CA SER A 472 -0.98 -3.57 -0.17
C SER A 472 0.51 -3.86 0.07
N HIS A 473 0.85 -4.71 1.04
CA HIS A 473 2.23 -5.16 1.29
C HIS A 473 2.78 -6.00 0.14
N ILE A 474 1.98 -6.97 -0.34
CA ILE A 474 2.33 -7.79 -1.50
C ILE A 474 2.58 -6.90 -2.72
N LEU A 475 1.70 -5.92 -2.96
CA LEU A 475 1.84 -4.95 -4.06
C LEU A 475 3.13 -4.15 -3.95
N ALA A 476 3.44 -3.58 -2.77
CA ALA A 476 4.67 -2.83 -2.59
C ALA A 476 5.91 -3.68 -2.88
N SER A 477 5.92 -4.94 -2.41
CA SER A 477 7.01 -5.89 -2.62
C SER A 477 7.19 -6.26 -4.09
N VAL A 478 6.12 -6.69 -4.78
CA VAL A 478 6.22 -7.08 -6.21
C VAL A 478 6.52 -5.89 -7.13
N ILE A 479 6.04 -4.69 -6.77
CA ILE A 479 6.38 -3.46 -7.50
C ILE A 479 7.86 -3.15 -7.32
N ALA A 480 8.37 -3.14 -6.09
CA ALA A 480 9.79 -2.89 -5.84
C ALA A 480 10.70 -3.88 -6.58
N ASP A 481 10.33 -5.16 -6.61
CA ASP A 481 11.06 -6.20 -7.34
C ASP A 481 11.05 -5.97 -8.85
N PHE A 482 9.89 -5.68 -9.44
CA PHE A 482 9.78 -5.35 -10.86
C PHE A 482 10.68 -4.15 -11.23
N LEU A 483 10.65 -3.09 -10.42
CA LEU A 483 11.45 -1.89 -10.67
C LEU A 483 12.95 -2.17 -10.58
N ALA A 484 13.38 -2.94 -9.58
CA ALA A 484 14.78 -3.34 -9.42
C ALA A 484 15.28 -4.19 -10.60
N ASN A 485 14.46 -5.14 -11.08
CA ASN A 485 14.89 -6.12 -12.07
C ASN A 485 14.72 -5.65 -13.52
N HIS A 486 13.75 -4.78 -13.80
CA HIS A 486 13.39 -4.42 -15.18
C HIS A 486 13.53 -2.94 -15.51
N VAL A 487 13.68 -2.05 -14.53
CA VAL A 487 13.94 -0.62 -14.77
C VAL A 487 15.41 -0.30 -14.47
N THR A 488 15.84 -0.47 -13.23
CA THR A 488 17.25 -0.36 -12.84
C THR A 488 17.50 -1.02 -11.48
N GLY A 489 18.59 -1.78 -11.38
CA GLY A 489 19.03 -2.38 -10.12
C GLY A 489 19.29 -1.36 -9.01
N ARG A 490 19.45 -0.08 -9.36
CA ARG A 490 19.62 1.01 -8.38
C ARG A 490 18.38 1.25 -7.52
N LEU A 491 17.19 0.85 -7.97
CA LEU A 491 15.94 0.92 -7.19
C LEU A 491 15.82 -0.22 -6.16
N SER A 492 16.74 -1.20 -6.18
CA SER A 492 16.81 -2.24 -5.17
C SER A 492 17.24 -1.65 -3.82
N ARG A 493 16.36 -1.74 -2.83
CA ARG A 493 16.65 -1.31 -1.47
C ARG A 493 17.80 -2.09 -0.87
N SER A 494 17.86 -3.41 -1.13
CA SER A 494 18.98 -4.25 -0.73
C SER A 494 20.30 -3.70 -1.25
N TRP A 495 20.37 -3.41 -2.56
CA TRP A 495 21.58 -2.83 -3.16
C TRP A 495 21.92 -1.46 -2.57
N GLN A 496 20.94 -0.55 -2.42
CA GLN A 496 21.18 0.77 -1.85
C GLN A 496 21.76 0.68 -0.44
N LEU A 497 21.22 -0.22 0.40
CA LEU A 497 21.74 -0.46 1.74
C LEU A 497 23.17 -1.02 1.72
N GLN A 498 23.49 -1.91 0.78
CA GLN A 498 24.85 -2.41 0.60
C GLN A 498 25.80 -1.31 0.13
N PHE A 499 25.39 -0.49 -0.84
CA PHE A 499 26.16 0.63 -1.38
C PHE A 499 26.45 1.69 -0.31
N LEU A 500 25.43 2.14 0.42
CA LEU A 500 25.55 3.14 1.48
C LEU A 500 26.39 2.65 2.68
N ASN A 501 26.58 1.34 2.83
CA ASN A 501 27.46 0.78 3.86
C ASN A 501 28.95 0.86 3.50
N LYS A 502 29.33 1.10 2.23
CA LYS A 502 30.74 1.10 1.79
C LYS A 502 31.58 2.28 2.26
N GLU A 503 30.99 3.46 2.44
CA GLU A 503 31.76 4.69 2.64
C GLU A 503 32.27 4.89 4.09
N GLY A 504 32.31 3.84 4.93
CA GLY A 504 32.97 3.85 6.24
C GLY A 504 32.35 4.76 7.32
N LYS A 505 31.53 5.76 6.95
CA LYS A 505 30.84 6.66 7.88
C LYS A 505 29.76 5.97 8.72
N TRP A 506 29.38 4.75 8.36
CA TRP A 506 28.41 3.92 9.08
C TRP A 506 29.04 2.70 9.78
N GLU A 507 30.33 2.77 10.09
CA GLU A 507 30.86 1.96 11.18
C GLU A 507 30.22 2.41 12.50
N LEU A 508 29.29 1.57 12.94
CA LEU A 508 28.60 1.74 14.19
C LEU A 508 29.63 1.92 15.31
N LYS A 509 29.47 3.00 16.09
CA LYS A 509 29.90 3.03 17.50
C LYS A 509 29.39 1.82 18.33
N ASN A 510 28.59 0.93 17.74
CA ASN A 510 27.95 -0.22 18.34
C ASN A 510 27.98 -1.52 17.50
N LEU A 511 28.83 -1.67 16.47
CA LEU A 511 28.79 -2.88 15.58
C LEU A 511 29.20 -4.10 16.38
N ALA A 512 30.37 -4.03 17.03
CA ALA A 512 30.88 -5.09 17.89
C ALA A 512 29.86 -5.46 18.99
N LYS A 513 29.20 -4.44 19.58
CA LYS A 513 28.13 -4.65 20.56
C LYS A 513 26.92 -5.36 19.96
N TRP A 514 26.50 -4.99 18.76
CA TRP A 514 25.38 -5.62 18.07
C TRP A 514 25.74 -7.04 17.61
N GLN A 515 26.96 -7.28 17.14
CA GLN A 515 27.46 -8.61 16.73
C GLN A 515 27.51 -9.56 17.93
N GLY A 516 27.97 -9.09 19.09
CA GLY A 516 27.98 -9.86 20.35
C GLY A 516 26.60 -10.13 20.95
N VAL A 517 25.52 -9.60 20.37
CA VAL A 517 24.14 -9.92 20.78
C VAL A 517 23.63 -11.08 19.94
N GLU A 518 23.06 -12.09 20.60
CA GLU A 518 22.44 -13.24 19.94
C GLU A 518 21.36 -12.77 18.93
N PRO A 519 21.32 -13.32 17.71
CA PRO A 519 20.34 -12.93 16.68
C PRO A 519 18.87 -13.04 17.09
N VAL A 520 18.45 -14.24 17.53
CA VAL A 520 17.07 -14.62 17.81
C VAL A 520 17.03 -15.44 19.10
N SER A 521 16.04 -15.22 19.97
CA SER A 521 15.90 -15.91 21.25
C SER A 521 15.38 -17.34 21.13
N LYS A 522 15.43 -18.08 22.25
CA LYS A 522 14.60 -19.28 22.44
C LYS A 522 13.10 -18.93 22.43
N SER A 523 12.24 -19.95 22.37
CA SER A 523 10.79 -19.77 22.34
C SER A 523 10.31 -19.13 23.64
N ILE A 524 9.45 -18.12 23.51
CA ILE A 524 8.82 -17.45 24.65
C ILE A 524 7.33 -17.78 24.61
N ALA A 525 6.92 -18.66 25.52
CA ALA A 525 5.55 -19.16 25.67
C ALA A 525 4.93 -19.77 24.39
N GLY A 526 5.74 -20.22 23.43
CA GLY A 526 5.24 -20.74 22.15
C GLY A 526 4.63 -19.66 21.24
N VAL A 527 4.75 -18.37 21.60
CA VAL A 527 4.17 -17.26 20.84
C VAL A 527 5.25 -16.40 20.20
N PHE A 528 6.34 -16.12 20.92
CA PHE A 528 7.31 -15.12 20.48
C PHE A 528 8.73 -15.62 20.31
N ARG A 529 9.44 -14.93 19.41
CA ARG A 529 10.90 -14.93 19.31
C ARG A 529 11.40 -13.50 19.40
N ALA A 530 12.15 -13.17 20.44
CA ALA A 530 12.78 -11.86 20.59
C ALA A 530 14.07 -11.80 19.76
N MET A 531 14.25 -10.74 18.99
CA MET A 531 15.39 -10.61 18.07
C MET A 531 16.05 -9.23 18.14
N LYS A 532 17.34 -9.18 17.78
CA LYS A 532 18.00 -7.91 17.43
C LYS A 532 17.59 -7.50 16.01
N THR A 533 17.70 -6.20 15.69
CA THR A 533 17.45 -5.74 14.30
C THR A 533 18.38 -6.46 13.33
N MET A 534 17.91 -6.77 12.13
CA MET A 534 18.74 -7.35 11.06
C MET A 534 19.60 -6.26 10.39
N ARG A 535 20.56 -6.68 9.58
CA ARG A 535 21.34 -5.80 8.69
C ARG A 535 21.39 -6.42 7.30
N GLU A 536 21.23 -5.62 6.26
CA GLU A 536 21.22 -6.14 4.88
C GLU A 536 22.49 -6.90 4.50
N VAL A 537 23.65 -6.37 4.94
CA VAL A 537 25.00 -6.86 4.60
C VAL A 537 25.56 -7.89 5.59
N ASP A 538 24.81 -8.29 6.62
CA ASP A 538 25.38 -9.16 7.66
C ASP A 538 25.29 -10.65 7.31
N ASP A 539 26.43 -11.35 7.44
CA ASP A 539 26.56 -12.77 7.09
C ASP A 539 25.79 -13.71 8.01
N ASN A 540 25.43 -13.24 9.21
CA ASN A 540 24.82 -14.07 10.25
C ASN A 540 23.34 -13.73 10.50
N HIS A 541 22.96 -12.46 10.38
CA HIS A 541 21.64 -11.92 10.74
C HIS A 541 21.14 -10.85 9.75
N SER A 542 21.12 -11.21 8.47
CA SER A 542 20.40 -10.52 7.39
C SER A 542 19.03 -11.15 7.12
N PRO A 543 18.11 -10.46 6.39
CA PRO A 543 16.81 -11.03 6.02
C PRO A 543 16.93 -12.42 5.38
N LYS A 544 17.89 -12.59 4.46
CA LYS A 544 18.17 -13.88 3.81
C LYS A 544 18.50 -14.96 4.82
N LYS A 545 19.41 -14.68 5.77
CA LYS A 545 19.81 -15.64 6.81
C LYS A 545 18.72 -15.95 7.81
N VAL A 546 17.87 -14.97 8.12
CA VAL A 546 16.69 -15.18 8.97
C VAL A 546 15.68 -16.07 8.28
N VAL A 547 15.41 -15.86 6.98
CA VAL A 547 14.56 -16.75 6.20
C VAL A 547 15.11 -18.17 6.17
N GLU A 548 16.40 -18.34 5.83
CA GLU A 548 17.08 -19.63 5.76
C GLU A 548 16.99 -20.41 7.08
N LYS A 549 17.24 -19.75 8.22
CA LYS A 549 17.32 -20.40 9.54
C LYS A 549 15.97 -20.48 10.27
N TRP A 550 15.09 -19.51 10.08
CA TRP A 550 13.91 -19.30 10.92
C TRP A 550 12.59 -19.20 10.15
N GLY A 551 12.57 -19.17 8.81
CA GLY A 551 11.33 -18.97 8.03
C GLY A 551 10.28 -20.07 8.16
N LYS A 552 10.66 -21.24 8.69
CA LYS A 552 9.72 -22.29 9.09
C LYS A 552 8.96 -21.94 10.39
N ILE A 553 9.60 -21.23 11.31
CA ILE A 553 9.09 -20.92 12.64
C ILE A 553 8.50 -19.51 12.70
N ILE A 554 9.25 -18.50 12.26
CA ILE A 554 8.84 -17.09 12.32
C ILE A 554 8.04 -16.77 11.07
N LYS A 555 6.75 -16.45 11.23
CA LYS A 555 5.82 -16.17 10.13
C LYS A 555 5.42 -14.70 10.02
N ASP A 556 5.65 -13.95 11.10
CA ASP A 556 5.40 -12.53 11.19
C ASP A 556 6.53 -11.88 12.00
N ILE A 557 6.99 -10.70 11.58
CA ILE A 557 8.00 -9.89 12.28
C ILE A 557 7.40 -8.53 12.62
N ILE A 558 7.39 -8.18 13.91
CA ILE A 558 7.02 -6.86 14.41
C ILE A 558 8.29 -6.06 14.71
N ASP A 559 8.53 -5.02 13.90
CA ASP A 559 9.60 -4.06 14.10
C ASP A 559 9.11 -2.90 14.96
N ILE A 560 9.50 -2.91 16.24
CA ILE A 560 9.11 -1.88 17.20
C ILE A 560 10.02 -0.64 17.20
N SER A 561 10.99 -0.56 16.29
CA SER A 561 11.91 0.59 16.20
C SER A 561 11.23 1.80 15.55
N LYS A 562 11.67 3.01 15.92
CA LYS A 562 11.19 4.25 15.28
C LYS A 562 11.78 4.44 13.88
N ASP A 563 13.07 4.12 13.75
CA ASP A 563 13.85 4.41 12.55
C ASP A 563 13.51 3.46 11.40
N THR A 564 13.78 3.89 10.17
CA THR A 564 13.70 3.02 8.99
C THR A 564 14.64 1.82 9.14
N PRO A 565 14.20 0.59 8.82
CA PRO A 565 15.06 -0.57 8.98
C PRO A 565 16.27 -0.49 8.06
N ILE A 566 17.42 -0.91 8.59
CA ILE A 566 18.72 -1.01 7.91
C ILE A 566 18.88 -2.31 7.10
N TYR A 567 17.73 -2.89 6.74
CA TYR A 567 17.56 -4.09 5.95
C TYR A 567 16.27 -3.91 5.13
N ASP A 568 16.11 -4.68 4.06
CA ASP A 568 14.93 -4.66 3.22
C ASP A 568 13.85 -5.64 3.71
N PRO A 569 12.69 -5.16 4.21
CA PRO A 569 11.61 -6.04 4.64
C PRO A 569 10.97 -6.83 3.50
N ALA A 570 11.02 -6.33 2.25
CA ALA A 570 10.43 -7.03 1.12
C ALA A 570 11.09 -8.40 0.90
N GLY A 571 12.37 -8.55 1.26
CA GLY A 571 13.07 -9.84 1.26
C GLY A 571 12.46 -10.88 2.20
N LEU A 572 11.86 -10.45 3.32
CA LEU A 572 11.15 -11.33 4.23
C LEU A 572 9.78 -11.72 3.67
N GLU A 573 9.05 -10.75 3.13
CA GLU A 573 7.70 -10.96 2.61
C GLU A 573 7.68 -11.91 1.42
N ARG A 574 8.69 -11.81 0.54
CA ARG A 574 8.90 -12.76 -0.57
C ARG A 574 9.07 -14.20 -0.10
N ALA A 575 9.59 -14.39 1.09
CA ALA A 575 9.78 -15.71 1.71
C ALA A 575 8.60 -16.15 2.60
N GLY A 576 7.47 -15.44 2.56
CA GLY A 576 6.27 -15.76 3.34
C GLY A 576 6.29 -15.24 4.78
N ILE A 577 7.29 -14.45 5.17
CA ILE A 577 7.37 -13.82 6.49
C ILE A 577 6.81 -12.40 6.39
N ARG A 578 5.64 -12.13 6.99
CA ARG A 578 5.02 -10.80 6.92
C ARG A 578 5.74 -9.81 7.84
N TYR A 579 5.96 -8.59 7.37
CA TYR A 579 6.61 -7.54 8.14
C TYR A 579 5.60 -6.49 8.63
N HIS A 580 5.66 -6.15 9.92
CA HIS A 580 4.76 -5.20 10.58
C HIS A 580 5.57 -4.12 11.29
N LYS A 581 5.49 -2.88 10.80
CA LYS A 581 6.11 -1.73 11.48
C LYS A 581 5.23 -1.26 12.64
N PHE A 582 5.79 -1.19 13.85
CA PHE A 582 5.12 -0.69 15.06
C PHE A 582 6.01 0.36 15.76
N PRO A 583 6.13 1.59 15.24
CA PRO A 583 7.13 2.53 15.71
C PRO A 583 6.87 2.97 17.15
N THR A 584 7.89 2.91 18.01
CA THR A 584 7.82 3.37 19.41
C THR A 584 8.98 4.28 19.77
N VAL A 585 8.81 5.11 20.80
CA VAL A 585 9.86 6.01 21.28
C VAL A 585 10.99 5.22 21.95
N SER A 586 12.23 5.55 21.59
CA SER A 586 13.40 4.87 22.12
C SER A 586 13.67 5.24 23.59
N LYS A 587 14.26 4.30 24.34
CA LYS A 587 14.74 4.45 25.74
C LYS A 587 13.67 4.59 26.84
N ILE A 588 12.43 4.92 26.50
CA ILE A 588 11.32 4.99 27.46
C ILE A 588 10.43 3.74 27.39
N PRO A 589 9.75 3.34 28.49
CA PRO A 589 8.74 2.30 28.46
C PRO A 589 7.57 2.70 27.54
N PRO A 590 7.02 1.76 26.77
CA PRO A 590 5.78 1.98 26.02
C PRO A 590 4.63 2.46 26.90
N THR A 591 3.75 3.29 26.33
CA THR A 591 2.52 3.72 27.00
C THR A 591 1.49 2.61 27.05
N ASP A 592 0.44 2.78 27.87
CA ASP A 592 -0.61 1.77 27.96
C ASP A 592 -1.34 1.58 26.64
N ASP A 593 -1.67 2.67 25.96
CA ASP A 593 -2.31 2.60 24.63
C ASP A 593 -1.41 1.91 23.60
N GLU A 594 -0.07 2.08 23.69
CA GLU A 594 0.87 1.35 22.83
C GLU A 594 0.87 -0.14 23.16
N VAL A 595 0.83 -0.53 24.44
CA VAL A 595 0.72 -1.94 24.85
C VAL A 595 -0.57 -2.54 24.34
N ASP A 596 -1.71 -1.87 24.53
CA ASP A 596 -3.02 -2.37 24.11
C ASP A 596 -3.07 -2.56 22.59
N ARG A 597 -2.54 -1.62 21.81
CA ARG A 597 -2.41 -1.75 20.34
C ARG A 597 -1.50 -2.90 19.94
N PHE A 598 -0.38 -3.09 20.65
CA PHE A 598 0.54 -4.21 20.39
C PHE A 598 -0.13 -5.56 20.68
N VAL A 599 -0.88 -5.66 21.78
CA VAL A 599 -1.62 -6.88 22.14
C VAL A 599 -2.69 -7.20 21.10
N ILE A 600 -3.48 -6.20 20.68
CA ILE A 600 -4.47 -6.35 19.60
C ILE A 600 -3.80 -6.81 18.29
N LEU A 601 -2.64 -6.22 17.96
CA LEU A 601 -1.88 -6.60 16.78
C LEU A 601 -1.48 -8.08 16.85
N VAL A 602 -0.87 -8.53 17.95
CA VAL A 602 -0.44 -9.93 18.10
C VAL A 602 -1.64 -10.89 18.06
N ASP A 603 -2.74 -10.58 18.75
CA ASP A 603 -3.95 -11.43 18.74
C ASP A 603 -4.49 -11.61 17.31
N ARG A 604 -4.53 -10.52 16.53
CA ARG A 604 -4.91 -10.55 15.12
C ARG A 604 -3.96 -11.43 14.31
N LEU A 605 -2.64 -11.24 14.46
CA LEU A 605 -1.64 -12.01 13.70
C LEU A 605 -1.74 -13.50 14.00
N ARG A 606 -1.93 -13.89 15.26
CA ARG A 606 -2.09 -15.29 15.64
C ARG A 606 -3.33 -15.91 14.99
N LYS A 607 -4.45 -15.20 14.99
CA LYS A 607 -5.68 -15.66 14.29
C LYS A 607 -5.48 -15.76 12.78
N GLU A 608 -4.76 -14.82 12.18
CA GLU A 608 -4.41 -14.88 10.76
C GLU A 608 -3.46 -16.06 10.47
N GLN A 609 -2.49 -16.34 11.34
CA GLN A 609 -1.60 -17.48 11.24
C GLN A 609 -2.35 -18.82 11.25
N GLU A 610 -3.41 -18.98 12.07
CA GLU A 610 -4.25 -20.18 12.05
C GLU A 610 -4.88 -20.43 10.67
N THR A 611 -5.37 -19.37 10.03
CA THR A 611 -5.97 -19.46 8.69
C THR A 611 -4.89 -19.71 7.63
N ARG A 612 -3.78 -18.97 7.70
CA ARG A 612 -2.65 -19.09 6.77
C ARG A 612 -1.96 -20.44 6.86
N ALA A 613 -1.84 -21.04 8.05
CA ALA A 613 -1.24 -22.36 8.21
C ALA A 613 -1.96 -23.42 7.36
N ILE A 614 -3.28 -23.31 7.25
CA ILE A 614 -4.12 -24.17 6.41
C ILE A 614 -3.98 -23.79 4.93
N GLU A 615 -4.19 -22.51 4.59
CA GLU A 615 -4.17 -22.03 3.20
C GLU A 615 -2.79 -22.23 2.53
N GLU A 616 -1.71 -21.98 3.27
CA GLU A 616 -0.32 -22.03 2.81
C GLU A 616 0.37 -23.37 3.15
N HIS A 617 -0.36 -24.36 3.69
CA HIS A 617 0.12 -25.72 3.98
C HIS A 617 1.40 -25.75 4.83
N TRP A 618 1.39 -25.05 5.96
CA TRP A 618 2.56 -25.01 6.86
C TRP A 618 2.80 -26.37 7.53
N GLU A 619 4.08 -26.72 7.72
CA GLU A 619 4.48 -27.92 8.48
C GLU A 619 3.95 -27.85 9.92
N GLU A 620 3.46 -28.97 10.48
CA GLU A 620 3.08 -29.04 11.89
C GLU A 620 4.28 -28.69 12.78
N GLY A 621 4.12 -27.66 13.62
CA GLY A 621 5.20 -27.18 14.48
C GLY A 621 4.91 -25.85 15.15
N GLU A 622 5.95 -25.26 15.74
CA GLU A 622 5.87 -23.93 16.34
C GLU A 622 5.79 -22.86 15.24
N HIS A 623 4.79 -21.99 15.32
CA HIS A 623 4.69 -20.76 14.52
C HIS A 623 4.71 -19.57 15.46
N ALA A 624 5.70 -18.70 15.29
CA ALA A 624 6.00 -17.63 16.22
C ALA A 624 5.97 -16.26 15.55
N VAL A 625 5.74 -15.24 16.38
CA VAL A 625 5.89 -13.83 16.03
C VAL A 625 7.28 -13.35 16.48
N GLY A 626 8.09 -12.93 15.52
CA GLY A 626 9.37 -12.27 15.76
C GLY A 626 9.14 -10.84 16.23
N VAL A 627 9.83 -10.39 17.29
CA VAL A 627 9.73 -8.99 17.77
C VAL A 627 11.14 -8.44 17.95
N HIS A 628 11.46 -7.35 17.26
CA HIS A 628 12.75 -6.68 17.45
C HIS A 628 12.62 -5.18 17.67
N CYS A 629 13.50 -4.66 18.54
CA CYS A 629 13.92 -3.27 18.51
C CYS A 629 15.32 -3.21 17.87
N HIS A 630 16.26 -2.48 18.46
CA HIS A 630 17.64 -2.49 17.99
C HIS A 630 18.41 -3.73 18.48
N TYR A 631 18.38 -4.03 19.80
CA TYR A 631 19.09 -5.19 20.38
C TYR A 631 18.16 -6.32 20.87
N GLY A 632 16.84 -6.08 20.93
CA GLY A 632 15.88 -7.10 21.36
C GLY A 632 15.87 -7.38 22.88
N TYR A 633 16.06 -6.37 23.73
CA TYR A 633 16.06 -6.52 25.20
C TYR A 633 14.96 -5.73 25.90
N ASN A 634 15.13 -4.42 26.11
CA ASN A 634 14.24 -3.64 27.00
C ASN A 634 12.81 -3.49 26.47
N ARG A 635 12.60 -2.73 25.38
CA ARG A 635 11.25 -2.53 24.81
C ARG A 635 10.63 -3.84 24.33
N THR A 636 11.42 -4.68 23.68
CA THR A 636 10.99 -6.01 23.22
C THR A 636 10.52 -6.86 24.39
N GLY A 637 11.30 -6.95 25.47
CA GLY A 637 10.93 -7.68 26.67
C GLY A 637 9.73 -7.07 27.40
N TYR A 638 9.59 -5.75 27.40
CA TYR A 638 8.44 -5.07 27.99
C TYR A 638 7.13 -5.44 27.29
N PHE A 639 7.06 -5.29 25.96
CA PHE A 639 5.87 -5.67 25.19
C PHE A 639 5.53 -7.15 25.31
N ILE A 640 6.55 -8.01 25.20
CA ILE A 640 6.36 -9.46 25.35
C ILE A 640 5.85 -9.78 26.77
N ALA A 641 6.46 -9.21 27.82
CA ALA A 641 6.02 -9.44 29.20
C ALA A 641 4.57 -8.99 29.42
N CYS A 642 4.18 -7.82 28.90
CA CYS A 642 2.79 -7.35 28.93
C CYS A 642 1.83 -8.35 28.29
N TYR A 643 2.15 -8.85 27.09
CA TYR A 643 1.32 -9.84 26.41
C TYR A 643 1.20 -11.14 27.22
N LEU A 644 2.31 -11.62 27.80
CA LEU A 644 2.30 -12.84 28.61
C LEU A 644 1.39 -12.70 29.85
N VAL A 645 1.39 -11.52 30.49
CA VAL A 645 0.49 -11.24 31.62
C VAL A 645 -0.96 -11.17 31.15
N GLU A 646 -1.25 -10.42 30.09
CA GLU A 646 -2.62 -10.12 29.66
C GLU A 646 -3.31 -11.24 28.86
N ARG A 647 -2.55 -12.14 28.24
CA ARG A 647 -3.09 -13.20 27.35
C ARG A 647 -2.65 -14.60 27.70
N CYS A 648 -1.51 -14.77 28.36
CA CYS A 648 -0.97 -16.10 28.69
C CYS A 648 -1.13 -16.46 30.17
N GLY A 649 -1.70 -15.59 31.00
CA GLY A 649 -1.97 -15.84 32.42
C GLY A 649 -0.72 -15.84 33.31
N PHE A 650 0.36 -15.20 32.86
CA PHE A 650 1.60 -15.12 33.64
C PHE A 650 1.48 -14.07 34.73
N GLY A 651 2.09 -14.31 35.89
CA GLY A 651 2.40 -13.24 36.84
C GLY A 651 3.50 -12.31 36.28
N VAL A 652 3.57 -11.06 36.73
CA VAL A 652 4.56 -10.07 36.24
C VAL A 652 5.99 -10.60 36.35
N GLN A 653 6.37 -11.11 37.53
CA GLN A 653 7.70 -11.68 37.76
C GLN A 653 7.95 -12.91 36.88
N GLN A 654 6.95 -13.78 36.75
CA GLN A 654 7.02 -14.96 35.89
C GLN A 654 7.24 -14.59 34.41
N ALA A 655 6.60 -13.52 33.93
CA ALA A 655 6.77 -13.02 32.57
C ALA A 655 8.19 -12.45 32.34
N ILE A 656 8.71 -11.69 33.32
CA ILE A 656 10.09 -11.16 33.29
C ILE A 656 11.10 -12.32 33.27
N ASP A 657 10.89 -13.35 34.09
CA ASP A 657 11.77 -14.51 34.20
C ASP A 657 11.70 -15.39 32.94
N ALA A 658 10.51 -15.60 32.39
CA ALA A 658 10.33 -16.32 31.13
C ALA A 658 11.08 -15.63 29.98
N PHE A 659 11.00 -14.29 29.90
CA PHE A 659 11.78 -13.52 28.93
C PHE A 659 13.29 -13.64 29.18
N ALA A 660 13.75 -13.49 30.42
CA ALA A 660 15.17 -13.59 30.76
C ALA A 660 15.77 -14.99 30.50
N LYS A 661 14.97 -16.04 30.70
CA LYS A 661 15.33 -17.44 30.39
C LYS A 661 15.52 -17.67 28.89
N ALA A 662 14.66 -17.09 28.07
CA ALA A 662 14.72 -17.24 26.62
C ALA A 662 15.72 -16.30 25.95
N ARG A 663 15.92 -15.10 26.52
CA ARG A 663 16.81 -14.04 26.05
C ARG A 663 17.75 -13.63 27.20
N PRO A 664 18.95 -14.25 27.31
CA PRO A 664 19.87 -14.02 28.44
C PRO A 664 20.18 -12.53 28.65
N LYS A 665 20.26 -12.08 29.91
CA LYS A 665 20.27 -10.67 30.39
C LYS A 665 18.89 -10.02 30.50
N GLY A 666 17.85 -10.57 29.85
CA GLY A 666 16.46 -10.13 29.98
C GLY A 666 16.26 -8.62 29.75
N ILE A 667 15.24 -8.06 30.39
CA ILE A 667 15.07 -6.60 30.47
C ILE A 667 16.20 -6.04 31.33
N ARG A 668 17.03 -5.15 30.76
CA ARG A 668 18.25 -4.66 31.38
C ARG A 668 18.02 -3.42 32.24
N HIS A 669 17.13 -2.53 31.81
CA HIS A 669 16.90 -1.26 32.48
C HIS A 669 15.81 -1.43 33.55
N SER A 670 16.09 -1.00 34.78
CA SER A 670 15.19 -1.14 35.93
C SER A 670 13.86 -0.44 35.70
N HIS A 671 13.86 0.78 35.14
CA HIS A 671 12.64 1.55 34.92
C HIS A 671 11.61 0.86 34.02
N PHE A 672 12.03 -0.06 33.14
CA PHE A 672 11.10 -0.90 32.39
C PHE A 672 10.46 -1.99 33.27
N LYS A 673 11.22 -2.60 34.18
CA LYS A 673 10.70 -3.59 35.14
C LYS A 673 9.78 -2.92 36.14
N ASP A 674 10.18 -1.77 36.68
CA ASP A 674 9.40 -0.99 37.63
C ASP A 674 8.06 -0.61 37.02
N GLN A 675 8.06 -0.16 35.76
CA GLN A 675 6.83 0.16 35.04
C GLN A 675 5.94 -1.06 34.77
N LEU A 676 6.49 -2.27 34.60
CA LEU A 676 5.67 -3.50 34.50
C LEU A 676 4.96 -3.79 35.83
N PHE A 677 5.68 -3.71 36.94
CA PHE A 677 5.08 -3.89 38.26
C PHE A 677 4.04 -2.82 38.57
N LEU A 678 4.30 -1.56 38.23
CA LEU A 678 3.33 -0.48 38.40
C LEU A 678 2.07 -0.73 37.55
N ARG A 679 2.21 -1.08 36.27
CA ARG A 679 1.09 -1.32 35.34
C ARG A 679 0.14 -2.39 35.87
N TYR A 680 0.67 -3.48 36.43
CA TYR A 680 -0.11 -4.63 36.90
C TYR A 680 -0.22 -4.69 38.43
N SER A 681 0.08 -3.60 39.14
CA SER A 681 -0.16 -3.48 40.58
C SER A 681 -1.62 -3.07 40.85
N GLU A 682 -2.13 -3.48 42.00
CA GLU A 682 -3.48 -3.11 42.48
C GLU A 682 -3.67 -1.59 42.66
N LEU A 683 -2.58 -0.82 42.72
CA LEU A 683 -2.60 0.65 42.86
C LEU A 683 -3.22 1.36 41.64
N ARG A 684 -3.24 0.72 40.47
CA ARG A 684 -3.83 1.30 39.26
C ARG A 684 -5.31 0.98 39.09
N THR A 685 -5.75 -0.17 39.58
CA THR A 685 -7.15 -0.60 39.55
C THR A 685 -8.05 0.27 40.42
N GLN A 686 -7.48 0.99 41.40
CA GLN A 686 -8.22 1.93 42.27
C GLN A 686 -8.22 3.39 41.76
N GLY A 687 -7.41 3.74 40.75
CA GLY A 687 -7.28 5.12 40.25
C GLY A 687 -8.15 5.48 39.04
N GLY A 688 -8.89 4.52 38.47
CA GLY A 688 -9.79 4.73 37.32
C GLY A 688 -11.26 4.94 37.68
N ALA A 689 -11.58 4.98 38.98
CA ALA A 689 -12.90 5.31 39.51
C ALA A 689 -12.79 6.53 40.43
N ALA A 690 -12.48 7.68 39.85
CA ALA A 690 -12.63 9.00 40.48
C ALA A 690 -13.07 10.01 39.42
#